data_AF-A0A7X2J296-F1
#
_entry.id   AF-A0A7X2J296-F1
#
_cell.length_a   1.000
_cell.length_b   1.000
_cell.length_c   1.000
_cell.angle_alpha   90.00
_cell.angle_beta   90.00
_cell.angle_gamma   90.00
#
_symmetry.space_group_name_H-M   'P 1'
#
loop_
_entity.id
_entity.type
_entity.pdbx_description
1 polymer ?
#
loop_
_entity_poly.entity_id
_entity_poly.type
_entity_poly.pdbx_seq_one_letter_code
_entity_poly.pdbx_strand_id
1 'polypeptide(L)'
;MSTNTSTYSQKFQEKLESLRNAKPFAKSMYQTDVFQAAIELARQPEGLSAIYEQAGTFDESGVFHGGPWEDPSKMQPPLVGGSLRLKGVNSIVELLSEMRMLSIAKGDYQHPKITADEARSFLNEVLALNLDLLFPPETEQARIDSGEHIDRAQNLFEYLGAELSLNAIAGKIVSEINRLAVQRPIMTEKIEKMIGMAQKMLESDIDTEAKDALKNYSDARCNPTPLSERYDNHRDYRVNLTNASEEELAAEAALFSESMQKTGLVSPHHAIFVRYLNRANPDLLVSALSLDETGTASYNSSRELVKDLIQIAIWPQTRQSVYGLGRLLNRGVLMQEHLLPSIRRIFDLVIHPEVKKGIMKPQFEKAGLTANGVLLAGVISVLGQPLGVGQGLNPTCQSARAISLWSQHGTGQLLEYIARAARDHDIDMTFEGEEIRSSLLEGGVAEEIHQELDSVSIALVPHLDKIYNEMMKRTLLRGEDGHKWVNPEFYGEWVNRGFANVIDPITGAVKNYEAFVRLFYATHHPEYNEGYELIYPNPVGIFITTVHGQLLGLHAVSIQRIAQDEKGDYRIYFYNPNNDSGQNWGQGIEPSVLGNGEMEGESSLPFDQFVSRMYAFHYNPYEQGETYVVEDSIPQEIERIARESWGETYTWM
;
A
#
# COMPACT_ATOMS: atom_id res chain seq x y z
N MET A 1 -33.01 0.98 1.09
CA MET A 1 -31.87 1.91 1.20
C MET A 1 -31.95 3.11 0.24
N SER A 2 -32.87 3.17 -0.75
CA SER A 2 -32.99 4.32 -1.67
C SER A 2 -33.73 5.56 -1.12
N THR A 3 -34.27 5.51 0.10
CA THR A 3 -35.11 6.59 0.67
C THR A 3 -34.31 7.81 1.15
N ASN A 4 -33.02 7.66 1.48
CA ASN A 4 -32.20 8.79 1.94
C ASN A 4 -31.71 9.68 0.78
N THR A 5 -31.16 9.10 -0.30
CA THR A 5 -30.64 9.89 -1.44
C THR A 5 -31.71 10.77 -2.07
N SER A 6 -32.93 10.27 -2.24
CA SER A 6 -34.06 11.05 -2.76
C SER A 6 -34.38 12.28 -1.92
N THR A 7 -34.24 12.19 -0.59
CA THR A 7 -34.53 13.31 0.32
C THR A 7 -33.45 14.39 0.23
N TYR A 8 -32.17 13.98 0.20
CA TYR A 8 -31.05 14.92 0.03
C TYR A 8 -31.05 15.57 -1.36
N SER A 9 -31.42 14.81 -2.40
CA SER A 9 -31.55 15.33 -3.78
C SER A 9 -32.64 16.40 -3.86
N GLN A 10 -33.81 16.15 -3.28
CA GLN A 10 -34.89 17.15 -3.23
C GLN A 10 -34.46 18.40 -2.46
N LYS A 11 -33.81 18.25 -1.30
CA LYS A 11 -33.27 19.36 -0.52
C LYS A 11 -32.27 20.20 -1.34
N PHE A 12 -31.37 19.55 -2.08
CA PHE A 12 -30.41 20.24 -2.95
C PHE A 12 -31.13 21.03 -4.06
N GLN A 13 -32.12 20.43 -4.72
CA GLN A 13 -32.92 21.09 -5.76
C GLN A 13 -33.68 22.32 -5.21
N GLU A 14 -34.33 22.20 -4.05
CA GLU A 14 -35.04 23.32 -3.41
C GLU A 14 -34.10 24.50 -3.09
N LYS A 15 -32.89 24.20 -2.62
CA LYS A 15 -31.87 25.23 -2.35
C LYS A 15 -31.33 25.86 -3.64
N LEU A 16 -31.13 25.06 -4.67
CA LEU A 16 -30.68 25.53 -5.99
C LEU A 16 -31.74 26.45 -6.63
N GLU A 17 -33.02 26.08 -6.55
CA GLU A 17 -34.13 26.91 -7.03
C GLU A 17 -34.27 28.21 -6.23
N SER A 18 -34.08 28.15 -4.90
CA SER A 18 -34.04 29.34 -4.05
C SER A 18 -32.92 30.30 -4.46
N LEU A 19 -31.73 29.78 -4.76
CA LEU A 19 -30.59 30.55 -5.25
C LEU A 19 -30.87 31.15 -6.64
N ARG A 20 -31.49 30.37 -7.54
CA ARG A 20 -31.89 30.83 -8.88
C ARG A 20 -32.84 32.02 -8.82
N ASN A 21 -33.85 31.95 -7.95
CA ASN A 21 -34.86 32.98 -7.75
C ASN A 21 -34.36 34.20 -6.95
N ALA A 22 -33.20 34.09 -6.28
CA ALA A 22 -32.62 35.20 -5.54
C ALA A 22 -32.11 36.32 -6.47
N LYS A 23 -32.30 37.57 -6.04
CA LYS A 23 -31.75 38.75 -6.75
C LYS A 23 -30.22 38.71 -6.74
N PRO A 24 -29.52 39.27 -7.75
CA PRO A 24 -28.05 39.19 -7.86
C PRO A 24 -27.30 39.59 -6.58
N PHE A 25 -27.67 40.69 -5.94
CA PHE A 25 -27.02 41.17 -4.71
C PHE A 25 -27.22 40.26 -3.48
N ALA A 26 -28.17 39.33 -3.53
CA ALA A 26 -28.48 38.42 -2.42
C ALA A 26 -27.97 37.00 -2.67
N LYS A 27 -27.46 36.67 -3.87
CA LYS A 27 -27.04 35.30 -4.23
C LYS A 27 -25.96 34.74 -3.29
N SER A 28 -25.04 35.58 -2.83
CA SER A 28 -24.00 35.19 -1.86
C SER A 28 -24.54 34.64 -0.54
N MET A 29 -25.73 35.06 -0.12
CA MET A 29 -26.38 34.51 1.09
C MET A 29 -26.94 33.11 0.87
N TYR A 30 -27.38 32.78 -0.36
CA TYR A 30 -28.00 31.50 -0.69
C TYR A 30 -27.00 30.47 -1.26
N GLN A 31 -25.83 30.91 -1.74
CA GLN A 31 -24.76 30.01 -2.22
C GLN A 31 -24.30 29.05 -1.11
N THR A 32 -24.13 29.54 0.12
CA THR A 32 -23.72 28.72 1.27
C THR A 32 -24.70 27.57 1.55
N ASP A 33 -26.00 27.82 1.44
CA ASP A 33 -27.03 26.79 1.62
C ASP A 33 -26.95 25.69 0.54
N VAL A 34 -26.68 26.08 -0.71
CA VAL A 34 -26.47 25.14 -1.83
C VAL A 34 -25.21 24.31 -1.60
N PHE A 35 -24.11 24.93 -1.18
CA PHE A 35 -22.86 24.23 -0.88
C PHE A 35 -23.02 23.23 0.26
N GLN A 36 -23.72 23.59 1.33
CA GLN A 36 -23.99 22.67 2.44
C GLN A 36 -24.86 21.48 2.00
N ALA A 37 -25.92 21.74 1.22
CA ALA A 37 -26.76 20.68 0.67
C ALA A 37 -25.98 19.76 -0.29
N ALA A 38 -25.08 20.31 -1.11
CA ALA A 38 -24.21 19.55 -1.97
C ALA A 38 -23.21 18.67 -1.19
N ILE A 39 -22.65 19.17 -0.09
CA ILE A 39 -21.77 18.37 0.80
C ILE A 39 -22.52 17.16 1.35
N GLU A 40 -23.77 17.33 1.80
CA GLU A 40 -24.58 16.24 2.33
C GLU A 40 -24.96 15.22 1.25
N LEU A 41 -25.34 15.71 0.06
CA LEU A 41 -25.73 14.88 -1.08
C LEU A 41 -24.54 14.08 -1.63
N ALA A 42 -23.36 14.71 -1.76
CA ALA A 42 -22.15 14.05 -2.27
C ALA A 42 -21.64 12.89 -1.37
N ARG A 43 -22.12 12.79 -0.12
CA ARG A 43 -21.83 11.66 0.78
C ARG A 43 -22.74 10.46 0.56
N GLN A 44 -23.86 10.64 -0.14
CA GLN A 44 -24.84 9.58 -0.32
C GLN A 44 -24.44 8.67 -1.49
N PRO A 45 -24.80 7.38 -1.45
CA PRO A 45 -24.78 6.53 -2.62
C PRO A 45 -25.57 7.20 -3.76
N GLU A 46 -24.99 7.25 -4.96
CA GLU A 46 -25.54 7.90 -6.17
C GLU A 46 -25.68 9.43 -6.08
N GLY A 47 -25.15 10.06 -5.03
CA GLY A 47 -25.26 11.50 -4.81
C GLY A 47 -24.61 12.35 -5.90
N LEU A 48 -23.45 11.91 -6.42
CA LEU A 48 -22.77 12.60 -7.53
C LEU A 48 -23.58 12.56 -8.82
N SER A 49 -24.26 11.45 -9.12
CA SER A 49 -25.18 11.36 -10.26
C SER A 49 -26.33 12.36 -10.12
N ALA A 50 -26.93 12.48 -8.93
CA ALA A 50 -27.99 13.45 -8.66
C ALA A 50 -27.51 14.91 -8.77
N ILE A 51 -26.27 15.19 -8.36
CA ILE A 51 -25.64 16.51 -8.56
C ILE A 51 -25.43 16.77 -10.06
N TYR A 52 -24.92 15.79 -10.80
CA TYR A 52 -24.68 15.89 -12.25
C TYR A 52 -25.96 16.21 -13.03
N GLU A 53 -27.09 15.58 -12.69
CA GLU A 53 -28.39 15.86 -13.33
C GLU A 53 -28.78 17.35 -13.29
N GLN A 54 -28.29 18.10 -12.30
CA GLN A 54 -28.55 19.53 -12.16
C GLN A 54 -27.42 20.42 -12.69
N ALA A 55 -26.28 19.84 -13.10
CA ALA A 55 -25.05 20.57 -13.39
C ALA A 55 -25.19 21.61 -14.51
N GLY A 56 -25.99 21.33 -15.53
CA GLY A 56 -26.29 22.27 -16.61
C GLY A 56 -27.06 23.53 -16.17
N THR A 57 -27.63 23.54 -14.96
CA THR A 57 -28.37 24.70 -14.42
C THR A 57 -27.53 25.56 -13.47
N PHE A 58 -26.28 25.18 -13.17
CA PHE A 58 -25.46 25.87 -12.16
C PHE A 58 -25.13 27.32 -12.53
N ASP A 59 -24.81 27.58 -13.80
CA ASP A 59 -24.48 28.93 -14.26
C ASP A 59 -25.70 29.85 -14.23
N GLU A 60 -26.87 29.39 -14.73
CA GLU A 60 -28.10 30.20 -14.68
C GLU A 60 -28.60 30.43 -13.25
N SER A 61 -28.38 29.46 -12.36
CA SER A 61 -28.74 29.57 -10.94
C SER A 61 -27.79 30.52 -10.21
N GLY A 62 -26.58 30.77 -10.72
CA GLY A 62 -25.58 31.62 -10.10
C GLY A 62 -24.83 30.93 -8.96
N VAL A 63 -24.60 29.61 -9.08
CA VAL A 63 -23.81 28.81 -8.12
C VAL A 63 -22.41 29.41 -7.93
N PHE A 64 -21.81 29.93 -8.98
CA PHE A 64 -20.45 30.48 -8.99
C PHE A 64 -20.38 32.02 -8.95
N HIS A 65 -21.52 32.69 -8.74
CA HIS A 65 -21.60 34.16 -8.82
C HIS A 65 -20.59 34.85 -7.91
N GLY A 66 -19.81 35.80 -8.45
CA GLY A 66 -18.85 36.62 -7.69
C GLY A 66 -17.61 35.88 -7.21
N GLY A 67 -17.42 34.61 -7.61
CA GLY A 67 -16.27 33.78 -7.26
C GLY A 67 -15.33 33.52 -8.44
N PRO A 68 -14.14 32.95 -8.19
CA PRO A 68 -13.16 32.67 -9.24
C PRO A 68 -13.64 31.58 -10.23
N TRP A 69 -14.60 30.73 -9.84
CA TRP A 69 -15.21 29.68 -10.69
C TRP A 69 -16.30 30.20 -11.65
N GLU A 70 -16.65 31.49 -11.61
CA GLU A 70 -17.75 32.07 -12.40
C GLU A 70 -17.54 31.92 -13.92
N ASP A 71 -16.29 32.04 -14.38
CA ASP A 71 -15.94 31.93 -15.80
C ASP A 71 -15.20 30.61 -16.09
N PRO A 72 -15.86 29.58 -16.65
CA PRO A 72 -15.22 28.29 -16.90
C PRO A 72 -14.04 28.39 -17.88
N SER A 73 -14.01 29.41 -18.76
CA SER A 73 -12.90 29.61 -19.72
C SER A 73 -11.58 30.02 -19.06
N LYS A 74 -11.60 30.41 -17.78
CA LYS A 74 -10.41 30.83 -17.02
C LYS A 74 -9.89 29.75 -16.09
N MET A 75 -10.59 28.62 -15.98
CA MET A 75 -10.19 27.51 -15.13
C MET A 75 -8.84 26.95 -15.59
N GLN A 76 -8.01 26.55 -14.63
CA GLN A 76 -6.66 26.03 -14.88
C GLN A 76 -6.54 24.63 -14.27
N PRO A 77 -6.30 23.58 -15.07
CA PRO A 77 -6.18 22.21 -14.57
C PRO A 77 -5.20 22.04 -13.40
N PRO A 78 -4.03 22.70 -13.37
CA PRO A 78 -3.08 22.57 -12.25
C PRO A 78 -3.59 23.06 -10.89
N LEU A 79 -4.65 23.88 -10.84
CA LEU A 79 -5.16 24.45 -9.58
C LEU A 79 -6.26 23.59 -8.94
N VAL A 80 -6.96 22.78 -9.73
CA VAL A 80 -8.13 21.99 -9.29
C VAL A 80 -7.78 21.06 -8.13
N GLY A 81 -6.63 20.39 -8.23
CA GLY A 81 -6.13 19.49 -7.21
C GLY A 81 -5.98 20.15 -5.84
N GLY A 82 -5.38 21.34 -5.82
CA GLY A 82 -5.19 22.11 -4.59
C GLY A 82 -6.54 22.49 -3.99
N SER A 83 -7.47 23.01 -4.80
CA SER A 83 -8.81 23.41 -4.34
C SER A 83 -9.60 22.26 -3.72
N LEU A 84 -9.55 21.07 -4.31
CA LEU A 84 -10.24 19.87 -3.79
C LEU A 84 -9.69 19.39 -2.44
N ARG A 85 -8.39 19.60 -2.22
CA ARG A 85 -7.71 19.23 -0.96
C ARG A 85 -7.85 20.30 0.14
N LEU A 86 -8.41 21.47 -0.15
CA LEU A 86 -8.65 22.48 0.87
C LEU A 86 -9.87 22.12 1.74
N LYS A 87 -9.70 22.24 3.06
CA LYS A 87 -10.83 22.17 4.00
C LYS A 87 -11.76 23.38 3.81
N GLY A 88 -13.06 23.13 3.88
CA GLY A 88 -14.10 24.17 3.80
C GLY A 88 -14.85 24.19 2.47
N VAL A 89 -15.34 25.37 2.08
CA VAL A 89 -16.29 25.54 0.97
C VAL A 89 -15.64 25.34 -0.40
N ASN A 90 -14.35 25.68 -0.56
CA ASN A 90 -13.66 25.60 -1.85
C ASN A 90 -13.70 24.19 -2.46
N SER A 91 -13.56 23.15 -1.64
CA SER A 91 -13.59 21.76 -2.09
C SER A 91 -14.92 21.39 -2.77
N ILE A 92 -16.05 21.87 -2.24
CA ILE A 92 -17.36 21.58 -2.81
C ILE A 92 -17.67 22.49 -4.00
N VAL A 93 -17.20 23.74 -4.00
CA VAL A 93 -17.35 24.62 -5.17
C VAL A 93 -16.58 24.07 -6.37
N GLU A 94 -15.35 23.59 -6.14
CA GLU A 94 -14.53 22.95 -7.17
C GLU A 94 -15.25 21.71 -7.72
N LEU A 95 -15.76 20.82 -6.84
CA LEU A 95 -16.53 19.66 -7.26
C LEU A 95 -17.74 20.02 -8.15
N LEU A 96 -18.52 21.04 -7.77
CA LEU A 96 -19.63 21.51 -8.60
C LEU A 96 -19.15 22.11 -9.92
N SER A 97 -17.98 22.75 -9.94
CA SER A 97 -17.36 23.27 -11.15
C SER A 97 -16.99 22.16 -12.12
N GLU A 98 -16.39 21.08 -11.62
CA GLU A 98 -16.03 19.91 -12.42
C GLU A 98 -17.28 19.20 -12.98
N MET A 99 -18.37 19.13 -12.20
CA MET A 99 -19.66 18.61 -12.69
C MET A 99 -20.25 19.48 -13.82
N ARG A 100 -20.14 20.82 -13.72
CA ARG A 100 -20.51 21.73 -14.82
C ARG A 100 -19.64 21.45 -16.06
N MET A 101 -18.33 21.33 -15.89
CA MET A 101 -17.41 21.04 -16.99
C MET A 101 -17.75 19.70 -17.66
N LEU A 102 -18.11 18.68 -16.89
CA LEU A 102 -18.53 17.38 -17.40
C LEU A 102 -19.82 17.49 -18.23
N SER A 103 -20.81 18.26 -17.74
CA SER A 103 -22.06 18.51 -18.46
C SER A 103 -21.81 19.20 -19.80
N ILE A 104 -20.85 20.12 -19.88
CA ILE A 104 -20.42 20.75 -21.14
C ILE A 104 -19.71 19.74 -22.05
N ALA A 105 -18.78 18.96 -21.50
CA ALA A 105 -18.01 17.96 -22.25
C ALA A 105 -18.86 16.85 -22.87
N LYS A 106 -19.99 16.50 -22.22
CA LYS A 106 -21.00 15.55 -22.72
C LYS A 106 -22.01 16.19 -23.68
N GLY A 107 -22.06 17.51 -23.76
CA GLY A 107 -22.99 18.26 -24.60
C GLY A 107 -24.39 18.44 -24.00
N ASP A 108 -24.59 18.05 -22.74
CA ASP A 108 -25.84 18.24 -22.00
C ASP A 108 -26.08 19.72 -21.66
N TYR A 109 -25.00 20.52 -21.57
CA TYR A 109 -25.05 21.96 -21.41
C TYR A 109 -24.19 22.68 -22.46
N GLN A 110 -24.80 23.58 -23.23
CA GLN A 110 -24.08 24.43 -24.19
C GLN A 110 -23.70 25.76 -23.53
N HIS A 111 -22.42 25.93 -23.25
CA HIS A 111 -21.89 27.16 -22.65
C HIS A 111 -21.39 28.14 -23.74
N PRO A 112 -21.63 29.46 -23.63
CA PRO A 112 -21.30 30.43 -24.68
C PRO A 112 -19.80 30.67 -24.91
N LYS A 113 -18.94 30.35 -23.93
CA LYS A 113 -17.49 30.66 -23.98
C LYS A 113 -16.56 29.45 -24.09
N ILE A 114 -17.08 28.24 -23.91
CA ILE A 114 -16.26 27.02 -23.92
C ILE A 114 -17.00 25.92 -24.66
N THR A 115 -16.29 25.23 -25.53
CA THR A 115 -16.80 24.13 -26.34
C THR A 115 -16.75 22.80 -25.58
N ALA A 116 -17.50 21.80 -26.05
CA ALA A 116 -17.46 20.45 -25.47
C ALA A 116 -16.06 19.83 -25.54
N ASP A 117 -15.31 20.07 -26.62
CA ASP A 117 -13.95 19.54 -26.79
C ASP A 117 -12.94 20.20 -25.85
N GLU A 118 -13.02 21.53 -25.66
CA GLU A 118 -12.20 22.25 -24.68
C GLU A 118 -12.49 21.79 -23.25
N ALA A 119 -13.76 21.61 -22.89
CA ALA A 119 -14.14 21.10 -21.57
C ALA A 119 -13.65 19.66 -21.34
N ARG A 120 -13.71 18.81 -22.37
CA ARG A 120 -13.16 17.45 -22.32
C ARG A 120 -11.64 17.45 -22.16
N SER A 121 -10.94 18.29 -22.91
CA SER A 121 -9.49 18.44 -22.80
C SER A 121 -9.08 18.89 -21.40
N PHE A 122 -9.81 19.88 -20.85
CA PHE A 122 -9.61 20.36 -19.47
C PHE A 122 -9.74 19.22 -18.44
N LEU A 123 -10.84 18.46 -18.48
CA LEU A 123 -11.07 17.39 -17.51
C LEU A 123 -10.06 16.24 -17.63
N ASN A 124 -9.65 15.91 -18.85
CA ASN A 124 -8.59 14.92 -19.07
C ASN A 124 -7.26 15.37 -18.44
N GLU A 125 -6.92 16.65 -18.54
CA GLU A 125 -5.73 17.22 -17.92
C GLU A 125 -5.85 17.26 -16.38
N VAL A 126 -7.03 17.60 -15.85
CA VAL A 126 -7.32 17.54 -14.40
C VAL A 126 -7.10 16.12 -13.85
N LEU A 127 -7.65 15.11 -14.53
CA LEU A 127 -7.46 13.70 -14.17
C LEU A 127 -5.99 13.29 -14.25
N ALA A 128 -5.26 13.74 -15.28
CA ALA A 128 -3.85 13.44 -15.48
C ALA A 128 -2.92 14.02 -14.41
N LEU A 129 -3.26 15.20 -13.89
CA LEU A 129 -2.47 15.91 -12.88
C LEU A 129 -2.78 15.42 -11.45
N ASN A 130 -3.89 14.71 -11.26
CA ASN A 130 -4.39 14.29 -9.94
C ASN A 130 -4.76 12.81 -9.91
N LEU A 131 -3.93 11.96 -10.54
CA LEU A 131 -4.10 10.51 -10.52
C LEU A 131 -4.11 9.93 -9.10
N ASP A 132 -3.44 10.59 -8.17
CA ASP A 132 -3.43 10.25 -6.76
C ASP A 132 -4.78 10.46 -6.07
N LEU A 133 -5.71 11.27 -6.62
CA LEU A 133 -7.09 11.29 -6.15
C LEU A 133 -7.91 10.12 -6.70
N LEU A 134 -7.56 9.61 -7.88
CA LEU A 134 -8.22 8.44 -8.47
C LEU A 134 -7.70 7.13 -7.85
N PHE A 135 -6.41 7.10 -7.53
CA PHE A 135 -5.69 5.97 -6.95
C PHE A 135 -4.83 6.44 -5.77
N PRO A 136 -5.45 6.70 -4.60
CA PRO A 136 -4.76 7.21 -3.41
C PRO A 136 -3.50 6.41 -3.07
N PRO A 137 -2.31 7.04 -3.01
CA PRO A 137 -1.10 6.37 -2.56
C PRO A 137 -1.24 6.05 -1.07
N GLU A 138 -0.74 4.89 -0.63
CA GLU A 138 -0.80 4.48 0.79
C GLU A 138 0.35 5.11 1.61
N THR A 139 0.75 6.31 1.24
CA THR A 139 1.85 7.04 1.87
C THR A 139 1.46 7.64 3.20
N GLU A 140 2.46 7.96 4.03
CA GLU A 140 2.23 8.66 5.28
C GLU A 140 1.62 10.05 5.06
N GLN A 141 2.00 10.73 3.96
CA GLN A 141 1.40 12.02 3.62
C GLN A 141 -0.09 11.89 3.34
N ALA A 142 -0.49 10.91 2.53
CA ALA A 142 -1.90 10.68 2.23
C ALA A 142 -2.70 10.32 3.49
N ARG A 143 -2.08 9.59 4.42
CA ARG A 143 -2.66 9.27 5.73
C ARG A 143 -2.91 10.53 6.57
N ILE A 144 -1.94 11.45 6.62
CA ILE A 144 -2.04 12.72 7.38
C ILE A 144 -3.07 13.67 6.74
N ASP A 145 -3.07 13.76 5.42
CA ASP A 145 -3.95 14.68 4.67
C ASP A 145 -5.39 14.17 4.52
N SER A 146 -5.69 12.96 5.00
CA SER A 146 -7.00 12.33 4.85
C SER A 146 -8.16 13.11 5.52
N GLY A 147 -9.39 12.86 5.06
CA GLY A 147 -10.60 13.43 5.65
C GLY A 147 -11.73 13.64 4.63
N GLU A 148 -12.88 14.11 5.12
CA GLU A 148 -14.15 14.13 4.35
C GLU A 148 -14.09 14.88 3.00
N HIS A 149 -13.18 15.84 2.86
CA HIS A 149 -12.99 16.62 1.64
C HIS A 149 -12.17 15.85 0.60
N ILE A 150 -11.19 15.05 1.05
CA ILE A 150 -10.45 14.10 0.21
C ILE A 150 -11.39 12.98 -0.25
N ASP A 151 -12.22 12.42 0.62
CA ASP A 151 -13.18 11.37 0.24
C ASP A 151 -14.13 11.85 -0.87
N ARG A 152 -14.62 13.10 -0.77
CA ARG A 152 -15.44 13.71 -1.82
C ARG A 152 -14.66 13.91 -3.12
N ALA A 153 -13.40 14.31 -3.04
CA ALA A 153 -12.55 14.49 -4.21
C ALA A 153 -12.26 13.15 -4.91
N GLN A 154 -12.00 12.09 -4.15
CA GLN A 154 -11.82 10.73 -4.68
C GLN A 154 -13.10 10.24 -5.37
N ASN A 155 -14.26 10.38 -4.72
CA ASN A 155 -15.55 10.03 -5.34
C ASN A 155 -15.82 10.80 -6.64
N LEU A 156 -15.49 12.11 -6.68
CA LEU A 156 -15.59 12.91 -7.90
C LEU A 156 -14.71 12.34 -9.00
N PHE A 157 -13.46 12.01 -8.68
CA PHE A 157 -12.49 11.48 -9.63
C PHE A 157 -12.89 10.11 -10.17
N GLU A 158 -13.41 9.22 -9.33
CA GLU A 158 -14.00 7.95 -9.76
C GLU A 158 -15.18 8.17 -10.72
N TYR A 159 -16.05 9.13 -10.41
CA TYR A 159 -17.20 9.49 -11.26
C TYR A 159 -16.74 10.06 -12.61
N LEU A 160 -15.82 11.04 -12.61
CA LEU A 160 -15.26 11.63 -13.82
C LEU A 160 -14.53 10.57 -14.67
N GLY A 161 -13.74 9.70 -14.05
CA GLY A 161 -13.02 8.61 -14.73
C GLY A 161 -13.96 7.55 -15.32
N ALA A 162 -15.17 7.38 -14.79
CA ALA A 162 -16.18 6.50 -15.36
C ALA A 162 -16.88 7.10 -16.58
N GLU A 163 -16.98 8.44 -16.65
CA GLU A 163 -17.72 9.18 -17.69
C GLU A 163 -16.81 9.67 -18.85
N LEU A 164 -15.51 9.81 -18.61
CA LEU A 164 -14.54 10.32 -19.59
C LEU A 164 -13.66 9.21 -20.17
N SER A 165 -13.25 9.36 -21.44
CA SER A 165 -12.27 8.48 -22.07
C SER A 165 -10.86 8.84 -21.60
N LEU A 166 -10.28 8.00 -20.72
CA LEU A 166 -9.01 8.23 -20.03
C LEU A 166 -7.74 8.15 -20.92
N ASN A 167 -7.84 8.23 -22.24
CA ASN A 167 -6.76 7.88 -23.18
C ASN A 167 -5.45 8.64 -22.90
N ALA A 168 -5.54 9.91 -22.50
CA ALA A 168 -4.40 10.77 -22.20
C ALA A 168 -3.61 10.35 -20.94
N ILE A 169 -4.15 9.49 -20.08
CA ILE A 169 -3.53 9.07 -18.81
C ILE A 169 -3.08 7.60 -18.80
N ALA A 170 -3.23 6.89 -19.92
CA ALA A 170 -2.90 5.46 -20.05
C ALA A 170 -1.48 5.14 -19.58
N GLY A 171 -0.49 5.87 -20.11
CA GLY A 171 0.92 5.63 -19.81
C GLY A 171 1.26 5.84 -18.34
N LYS A 172 0.64 6.83 -17.68
CA LYS A 172 0.85 7.06 -16.24
C LYS A 172 0.24 5.94 -15.40
N ILE A 173 -0.95 5.46 -15.75
CA ILE A 173 -1.58 4.31 -15.06
C ILE A 173 -0.71 3.05 -15.23
N VAL A 174 -0.19 2.79 -16.43
CA VAL A 174 0.75 1.67 -16.66
C VAL A 174 2.00 1.78 -15.81
N SER A 175 2.62 2.95 -15.79
CA SER A 175 3.80 3.20 -14.97
C SER A 175 3.52 2.93 -13.48
N GLU A 176 2.36 3.35 -13.00
CA GLU A 176 1.96 3.16 -11.60
C GLU A 176 1.64 1.69 -11.29
N ILE A 177 0.94 0.99 -12.18
CA ILE A 177 0.72 -0.47 -12.06
C ILE A 177 2.06 -1.19 -11.98
N ASN A 178 3.01 -0.87 -12.87
CA ASN A 178 4.33 -1.49 -12.88
C ASN A 178 5.10 -1.23 -11.59
N ARG A 179 5.11 0.03 -11.13
CA ARG A 179 5.78 0.47 -9.90
C ARG A 179 5.24 -0.26 -8.65
N LEU A 180 3.95 -0.54 -8.59
CA LEU A 180 3.35 -1.28 -7.48
C LEU A 180 3.51 -2.80 -7.63
N ALA A 181 3.36 -3.33 -8.84
CA ALA A 181 3.43 -4.76 -9.11
C ALA A 181 4.83 -5.36 -8.91
N VAL A 182 5.89 -4.59 -9.18
CA VAL A 182 7.29 -5.04 -8.97
C VAL A 182 7.62 -5.28 -7.49
N GLN A 183 6.93 -4.60 -6.58
CA GLN A 183 7.12 -4.74 -5.14
C GLN A 183 6.50 -6.02 -4.56
N ARG A 184 5.71 -6.77 -5.36
CA ARG A 184 5.03 -8.02 -4.96
C ARG A 184 4.24 -7.90 -3.65
N PRO A 185 3.29 -6.93 -3.54
CA PRO A 185 2.48 -6.81 -2.35
C PRO A 185 1.60 -8.06 -2.14
N ILE A 186 1.28 -8.37 -0.88
CA ILE A 186 0.29 -9.42 -0.56
C ILE A 186 -1.10 -8.97 -0.99
N MET A 187 -1.42 -7.70 -0.76
CA MET A 187 -2.69 -7.08 -1.12
C MET A 187 -2.61 -6.51 -2.54
N THR A 188 -3.33 -7.10 -3.49
CA THR A 188 -3.29 -6.72 -4.92
C THR A 188 -4.52 -5.94 -5.36
N GLU A 189 -5.49 -5.69 -4.48
CA GLU A 189 -6.78 -5.08 -4.82
C GLU A 189 -6.64 -3.70 -5.48
N LYS A 190 -5.68 -2.89 -5.07
CA LYS A 190 -5.41 -1.58 -5.67
C LYS A 190 -4.92 -1.71 -7.11
N ILE A 191 -3.91 -2.55 -7.34
CA ILE A 191 -3.36 -2.87 -8.68
C ILE A 191 -4.49 -3.39 -9.58
N GLU A 192 -5.30 -4.27 -9.03
CA GLU A 192 -6.46 -4.86 -9.69
C GLU A 192 -7.54 -3.86 -10.11
N LYS A 193 -7.84 -2.87 -9.27
CA LYS A 193 -8.75 -1.77 -9.60
C LYS A 193 -8.18 -0.90 -10.72
N MET A 194 -6.89 -0.54 -10.66
CA MET A 194 -6.22 0.21 -11.73
C MET A 194 -6.29 -0.51 -13.08
N ILE A 195 -6.01 -1.82 -13.10
CA ILE A 195 -6.13 -2.64 -14.31
C ILE A 195 -7.57 -2.63 -14.83
N GLY A 196 -8.55 -2.85 -13.96
CA GLY A 196 -9.97 -2.87 -14.37
C GLY A 196 -10.47 -1.54 -14.94
N MET A 197 -9.99 -0.41 -14.40
CA MET A 197 -10.28 0.91 -14.96
C MET A 197 -9.58 1.12 -16.31
N ALA A 198 -8.33 0.71 -16.41
CA ALA A 198 -7.54 0.84 -17.63
C ALA A 198 -7.98 -0.11 -18.76
N GLN A 199 -8.65 -1.23 -18.46
CA GLN A 199 -9.20 -2.14 -19.47
C GLN A 199 -10.16 -1.43 -20.44
N LYS A 200 -10.96 -0.48 -19.96
CA LYS A 200 -11.84 0.34 -20.82
C LYS A 200 -11.08 1.16 -21.87
N MET A 201 -9.77 1.36 -21.66
CA MET A 201 -8.91 2.16 -22.52
C MET A 201 -8.29 1.33 -23.66
N LEU A 202 -8.33 -0.01 -23.59
CA LEU A 202 -7.77 -0.90 -24.63
C LEU A 202 -8.48 -0.74 -25.98
N GLU A 203 -9.73 -0.31 -25.99
CA GLU A 203 -10.53 -0.07 -27.20
C GLU A 203 -10.22 1.28 -27.86
N SER A 204 -9.42 2.12 -27.21
CA SER A 204 -9.10 3.47 -27.66
C SER A 204 -7.75 3.58 -28.37
N ASP A 205 -7.54 4.73 -29.01
CA ASP A 205 -6.27 5.13 -29.64
C ASP A 205 -5.29 5.64 -28.57
N ILE A 206 -4.61 4.69 -27.92
CA ILE A 206 -3.53 4.94 -26.94
C ILE A 206 -2.20 4.46 -27.52
N ASP A 207 -1.10 4.93 -26.92
CA ASP A 207 0.24 4.47 -27.27
C ASP A 207 0.36 2.93 -27.25
N THR A 208 1.09 2.37 -28.23
CA THR A 208 1.16 0.93 -28.45
C THR A 208 1.85 0.20 -27.29
N GLU A 209 2.91 0.79 -26.72
CA GLU A 209 3.63 0.20 -25.58
C GLU A 209 2.73 0.18 -24.33
N ALA A 210 2.04 1.29 -24.07
CA ALA A 210 1.06 1.36 -22.99
C ALA A 210 -0.07 0.34 -23.18
N LYS A 211 -0.56 0.17 -24.42
CA LYS A 211 -1.60 -0.81 -24.76
C LYS A 211 -1.17 -2.24 -24.51
N ASP A 212 0.04 -2.60 -24.95
CA ASP A 212 0.58 -3.95 -24.77
C ASP A 212 0.85 -4.25 -23.29
N ALA A 213 1.35 -3.28 -22.53
CA ALA A 213 1.53 -3.41 -21.09
C ALA A 213 0.19 -3.60 -20.36
N LEU A 214 -0.83 -2.78 -20.66
CA LEU A 214 -2.17 -2.92 -20.09
C LEU A 214 -2.79 -4.26 -20.43
N LYS A 215 -2.62 -4.73 -21.68
CA LYS A 215 -3.09 -6.03 -22.10
C LYS A 215 -2.42 -7.15 -21.29
N ASN A 216 -1.10 -7.11 -21.13
CA ASN A 216 -0.38 -8.10 -20.32
C ASN A 216 -0.90 -8.17 -18.87
N TYR A 217 -1.14 -7.03 -18.22
CA TYR A 217 -1.70 -7.01 -16.86
C TYR A 217 -3.17 -7.45 -16.81
N SER A 218 -3.96 -7.08 -17.82
CA SER A 218 -5.35 -7.53 -17.98
C SER A 218 -5.43 -9.05 -18.12
N ASP A 219 -4.59 -9.62 -18.97
CA ASP A 219 -4.52 -11.06 -19.20
C ASP A 219 -4.03 -11.78 -17.93
N ALA A 220 -3.00 -11.28 -17.25
CA ALA A 220 -2.54 -11.80 -15.97
C ALA A 220 -3.62 -11.79 -14.87
N ARG A 221 -4.45 -10.74 -14.84
CA ARG A 221 -5.56 -10.61 -13.88
C ARG A 221 -6.69 -11.62 -14.17
N CYS A 222 -6.98 -11.88 -15.44
CA CYS A 222 -8.13 -12.67 -15.88
C CYS A 222 -7.72 -14.01 -16.48
N ASN A 223 -7.18 -14.00 -17.70
CA ASN A 223 -7.00 -15.16 -18.55
C ASN A 223 -5.59 -15.18 -19.19
N PRO A 224 -4.53 -15.57 -18.45
CA PRO A 224 -3.15 -15.45 -18.91
C PRO A 224 -2.73 -16.52 -19.94
N THR A 225 -3.58 -17.50 -20.22
CA THR A 225 -3.27 -18.64 -21.10
C THR A 225 -4.32 -18.78 -22.20
N PRO A 226 -3.97 -19.35 -23.38
CA PRO A 226 -4.95 -19.63 -24.42
C PRO A 226 -6.12 -20.52 -23.96
N LEU A 227 -5.89 -21.42 -23.01
CA LEU A 227 -6.94 -22.30 -22.49
C LEU A 227 -7.88 -21.57 -21.52
N SER A 228 -7.34 -20.72 -20.64
CA SER A 228 -8.15 -19.87 -19.76
C SER A 228 -8.93 -18.82 -20.54
N GLU A 229 -8.36 -18.25 -21.60
CA GLU A 229 -9.05 -17.32 -22.51
C GLU A 229 -10.20 -18.01 -23.26
N ARG A 230 -9.96 -19.23 -23.78
CA ARG A 230 -10.99 -20.03 -24.45
C ARG A 230 -12.16 -20.38 -23.52
N TYR A 231 -11.86 -20.61 -22.24
CA TYR A 231 -12.84 -20.99 -21.23
C TYR A 231 -12.86 -19.99 -20.07
N ASP A 232 -13.33 -18.77 -20.35
CA ASP A 232 -13.46 -17.70 -19.35
C ASP A 232 -14.30 -18.13 -18.13
N ASN A 233 -15.32 -18.98 -18.35
CA ASN A 233 -16.09 -19.56 -17.25
C ASN A 233 -15.25 -20.60 -16.47
N HIS A 234 -15.02 -20.33 -15.19
CA HIS A 234 -14.26 -21.19 -14.28
C HIS A 234 -14.73 -22.65 -14.21
N ARG A 235 -16.04 -22.91 -14.36
CA ARG A 235 -16.59 -24.27 -14.33
C ARG A 235 -16.21 -25.03 -15.60
N ASP A 236 -16.33 -24.37 -16.76
CA ASP A 236 -16.03 -24.96 -18.05
C ASP A 236 -14.53 -25.20 -18.20
N TYR A 237 -13.70 -24.25 -17.75
CA TYR A 237 -12.26 -24.41 -17.66
C TYR A 237 -11.87 -25.67 -16.87
N ARG A 238 -12.44 -25.84 -15.66
CA ARG A 238 -12.19 -27.01 -14.81
C ARG A 238 -12.57 -28.34 -15.47
N VAL A 239 -13.66 -28.37 -16.25
CA VAL A 239 -14.08 -29.58 -16.98
C VAL A 239 -13.11 -29.87 -18.12
N ASN A 240 -12.63 -28.85 -18.82
CA ASN A 240 -11.72 -29.07 -19.94
C ASN A 240 -10.31 -29.48 -19.49
N LEU A 241 -9.88 -29.10 -18.29
CA LEU A 241 -8.64 -29.62 -17.71
C LEU A 241 -8.61 -31.15 -17.61
N THR A 242 -9.75 -31.83 -17.41
CA THR A 242 -9.77 -33.30 -17.36
C THR A 242 -9.56 -33.97 -18.72
N ASN A 243 -9.74 -33.21 -19.80
CA ASN A 243 -9.58 -33.69 -21.17
C ASN A 243 -8.24 -33.29 -21.78
N ALA A 244 -7.48 -32.42 -21.11
CA ALA A 244 -6.17 -31.97 -21.56
C ALA A 244 -5.15 -33.10 -21.45
N SER A 245 -4.29 -33.20 -22.48
CA SER A 245 -3.12 -34.06 -22.47
C SER A 245 -2.07 -33.57 -21.47
N GLU A 246 -1.11 -34.44 -21.12
CA GLU A 246 -0.01 -34.07 -20.24
C GLU A 246 0.85 -32.94 -20.82
N GLU A 247 1.05 -32.91 -22.15
CA GLU A 247 1.76 -31.83 -22.83
C GLU A 247 0.99 -30.50 -22.76
N GLU A 248 -0.33 -30.52 -22.92
CA GLU A 248 -1.17 -29.32 -22.77
C GLU A 248 -1.15 -28.82 -21.32
N LEU A 249 -1.19 -29.71 -20.33
CA LEU A 249 -1.08 -29.34 -18.91
C LEU A 249 0.30 -28.76 -18.58
N ALA A 250 1.38 -29.30 -19.15
CA ALA A 250 2.73 -28.76 -18.97
C ALA A 250 2.88 -27.37 -19.60
N ALA A 251 2.33 -27.17 -20.82
CA ALA A 251 2.31 -25.87 -21.48
C ALA A 251 1.50 -24.84 -20.68
N GLU A 252 0.33 -25.24 -20.18
CA GLU A 252 -0.53 -24.42 -19.32
C GLU A 252 0.22 -24.00 -18.04
N ALA A 253 0.94 -24.93 -17.39
CA ALA A 253 1.76 -24.65 -16.22
C ALA A 253 2.87 -23.64 -16.48
N ALA A 254 3.56 -23.76 -17.63
CA ALA A 254 4.61 -22.83 -18.02
C ALA A 254 4.07 -21.41 -18.26
N LEU A 255 2.93 -21.27 -18.96
CA LEU A 255 2.33 -19.97 -19.26
C LEU A 255 1.79 -19.26 -18.01
N PHE A 256 1.14 -20.00 -17.10
CA PHE A 256 0.74 -19.42 -15.81
C PHE A 256 1.95 -18.96 -15.00
N SER A 257 3.00 -19.78 -14.96
CA SER A 257 4.25 -19.45 -14.27
C SER A 257 4.89 -18.18 -14.83
N GLU A 258 5.03 -18.08 -16.15
CA GLU A 258 5.58 -16.90 -16.84
C GLU A 258 4.78 -15.64 -16.53
N SER A 259 3.45 -15.69 -16.67
CA SER A 259 2.57 -14.57 -16.35
C SER A 259 2.68 -14.13 -14.88
N MET A 260 2.69 -15.10 -13.97
CA MET A 260 2.81 -14.87 -12.53
C MET A 260 4.17 -14.26 -12.17
N GLN A 261 5.27 -14.77 -12.73
CA GLN A 261 6.60 -14.20 -12.51
C GLN A 261 6.73 -12.79 -13.09
N LYS A 262 6.20 -12.56 -14.28
CA LYS A 262 6.31 -11.25 -14.95
C LYS A 262 5.52 -10.18 -14.19
N THR A 263 4.29 -10.47 -13.80
CA THR A 263 3.36 -9.46 -13.26
C THR A 263 3.22 -9.49 -11.75
N GLY A 264 3.56 -10.61 -11.10
CA GLY A 264 3.29 -10.81 -9.67
C GLY A 264 1.80 -11.03 -9.37
N LEU A 265 0.93 -11.02 -10.38
CA LEU A 265 -0.51 -11.22 -10.23
C LEU A 265 -0.86 -12.68 -10.55
N VAL A 266 -1.82 -13.21 -9.81
CA VAL A 266 -2.31 -14.58 -9.99
C VAL A 266 -3.77 -14.56 -10.44
N SER A 267 -4.10 -15.18 -11.57
CA SER A 267 -5.50 -15.26 -12.02
C SER A 267 -6.34 -16.29 -11.23
N PRO A 268 -7.69 -16.14 -11.18
CA PRO A 268 -8.55 -17.15 -10.56
C PRO A 268 -8.43 -18.53 -11.23
N HIS A 269 -8.19 -18.57 -12.55
CA HIS A 269 -7.94 -19.79 -13.31
C HIS A 269 -6.65 -20.50 -12.87
N HIS A 270 -5.60 -19.75 -12.51
CA HIS A 270 -4.37 -20.34 -11.98
C HIS A 270 -4.61 -21.08 -10.67
N ALA A 271 -5.42 -20.50 -9.76
CA ALA A 271 -5.81 -21.18 -8.53
C ALA A 271 -6.62 -22.47 -8.80
N ILE A 272 -7.50 -22.47 -9.81
CA ILE A 272 -8.24 -23.68 -10.23
C ILE A 272 -7.29 -24.72 -10.80
N PHE A 273 -6.33 -24.29 -11.63
CA PHE A 273 -5.34 -25.14 -12.27
C PHE A 273 -4.41 -25.80 -11.25
N VAL A 274 -3.85 -25.05 -10.30
CA VAL A 274 -3.02 -25.57 -9.20
C VAL A 274 -3.78 -26.59 -8.36
N ARG A 275 -5.07 -26.33 -8.05
CA ARG A 275 -5.91 -27.31 -7.33
C ARG A 275 -6.16 -28.58 -8.14
N TYR A 276 -6.28 -28.47 -9.46
CA TYR A 276 -6.42 -29.63 -10.35
C TYR A 276 -5.12 -30.45 -10.38
N LEU A 277 -3.98 -29.82 -10.61
CA LEU A 277 -2.66 -30.47 -10.60
C LEU A 277 -2.39 -31.18 -9.27
N ASN A 278 -2.73 -30.54 -8.15
CA ASN A 278 -2.57 -31.14 -6.82
C ASN A 278 -3.28 -32.50 -6.64
N ARG A 279 -4.31 -32.79 -7.43
CA ARG A 279 -5.05 -34.06 -7.37
C ARG A 279 -4.68 -35.03 -8.48
N ALA A 280 -4.47 -34.52 -9.69
CA ALA A 280 -4.28 -35.35 -10.88
C ALA A 280 -2.80 -35.53 -11.23
N ASN A 281 -2.04 -34.43 -11.32
CA ASN A 281 -0.67 -34.40 -11.84
C ASN A 281 0.23 -33.54 -10.92
N PRO A 282 0.53 -34.02 -9.70
CA PRO A 282 1.23 -33.22 -8.70
C PRO A 282 2.65 -32.83 -9.10
N ASP A 283 3.33 -33.60 -9.95
CA ASP A 283 4.69 -33.30 -10.40
C ASP A 283 4.77 -32.01 -11.25
N LEU A 284 3.68 -31.62 -11.92
CA LEU A 284 3.61 -30.36 -12.68
C LEU A 284 3.48 -29.13 -11.77
N LEU A 285 3.23 -29.30 -10.46
CA LEU A 285 3.19 -28.18 -9.51
C LEU A 285 4.53 -27.44 -9.44
N VAL A 286 5.64 -28.15 -9.65
CA VAL A 286 6.98 -27.56 -9.68
C VAL A 286 7.05 -26.47 -10.76
N SER A 287 6.54 -26.77 -11.95
CA SER A 287 6.48 -25.80 -13.06
C SER A 287 5.42 -24.73 -12.81
N ALA A 288 4.22 -25.10 -12.36
CA ALA A 288 3.10 -24.17 -12.21
C ALA A 288 3.30 -23.12 -11.11
N LEU A 289 4.14 -23.42 -10.11
CA LEU A 289 4.50 -22.52 -9.02
C LEU A 289 5.84 -21.81 -9.23
N SER A 290 6.50 -22.05 -10.38
CA SER A 290 7.82 -21.51 -10.69
C SER A 290 8.90 -21.87 -9.66
N LEU A 291 8.96 -23.14 -9.25
CA LEU A 291 9.91 -23.53 -8.23
C LEU A 291 11.35 -23.62 -8.76
N ASP A 292 12.29 -23.06 -8.00
CA ASP A 292 13.73 -23.23 -8.26
C ASP A 292 14.24 -24.56 -7.66
N GLU A 293 15.56 -24.76 -7.62
CA GLU A 293 16.15 -25.97 -7.02
C GLU A 293 15.79 -26.13 -5.53
N THR A 294 15.82 -25.04 -4.77
CA THR A 294 15.44 -25.01 -3.35
C THR A 294 13.96 -25.31 -3.19
N GLY A 295 13.11 -24.65 -3.99
CA GLY A 295 11.66 -24.88 -3.97
C GLY A 295 11.27 -26.29 -4.35
N THR A 296 11.95 -26.86 -5.35
CA THR A 296 11.74 -28.25 -5.77
C THR A 296 12.12 -29.22 -4.66
N ALA A 297 13.25 -28.99 -3.99
CA ALA A 297 13.65 -29.79 -2.84
C ALA A 297 12.67 -29.64 -1.67
N SER A 298 12.21 -28.42 -1.37
CA SER A 298 11.23 -28.13 -0.31
C SER A 298 9.87 -28.78 -0.58
N TYR A 299 9.41 -28.73 -1.84
CA TYR A 299 8.20 -29.41 -2.29
C TYR A 299 8.31 -30.91 -2.10
N ASN A 300 9.42 -31.52 -2.55
CA ASN A 300 9.64 -32.96 -2.46
C ASN A 300 9.74 -33.45 -1.00
N SER A 301 10.35 -32.67 -0.10
CA SER A 301 10.43 -33.02 1.33
C SER A 301 9.10 -32.87 2.08
N SER A 302 8.13 -32.15 1.53
CA SER A 302 6.89 -31.78 2.24
C SER A 302 5.61 -31.96 1.40
N ARG A 303 5.61 -32.89 0.44
CA ARG A 303 4.51 -33.10 -0.53
C ARG A 303 3.12 -33.19 0.11
N GLU A 304 2.95 -34.00 1.16
CA GLU A 304 1.64 -34.14 1.81
C GLU A 304 1.20 -32.83 2.48
N LEU A 305 2.12 -32.08 3.09
CA LEU A 305 1.78 -30.77 3.64
C LEU A 305 1.38 -29.80 2.53
N VAL A 306 2.15 -29.71 1.45
CA VAL A 306 1.83 -28.82 0.31
C VAL A 306 0.47 -29.17 -0.29
N LYS A 307 0.16 -30.46 -0.38
CA LYS A 307 -1.15 -30.93 -0.83
C LYS A 307 -2.29 -30.44 0.06
N ASP A 308 -2.11 -30.51 1.38
CA ASP A 308 -3.08 -30.00 2.35
C ASP A 308 -3.20 -28.47 2.27
N LEU A 309 -2.08 -27.75 2.16
CA LEU A 309 -2.03 -26.30 2.00
C LEU A 309 -2.83 -25.86 0.77
N ILE A 310 -2.59 -26.51 -0.39
CA ILE A 310 -3.33 -26.23 -1.63
C ILE A 310 -4.83 -26.51 -1.44
N GLN A 311 -5.16 -27.64 -0.85
CA GLN A 311 -6.55 -28.07 -0.69
C GLN A 311 -7.35 -27.11 0.20
N ILE A 312 -6.74 -26.61 1.29
CA ILE A 312 -7.40 -25.79 2.31
C ILE A 312 -7.38 -24.30 1.92
N ALA A 313 -6.24 -23.75 1.52
CA ALA A 313 -6.01 -22.31 1.41
C ALA A 313 -6.13 -21.74 -0.02
N ILE A 314 -5.79 -22.51 -1.06
CA ILE A 314 -5.76 -21.99 -2.44
C ILE A 314 -7.16 -22.07 -3.05
N TRP A 315 -7.77 -20.92 -3.31
CA TRP A 315 -9.09 -20.77 -3.95
C TRP A 315 -9.05 -19.58 -4.92
N PRO A 316 -10.00 -19.48 -5.88
CA PRO A 316 -10.14 -18.28 -6.72
C PRO A 316 -10.16 -16.96 -5.92
N GLN A 317 -10.80 -16.97 -4.73
CA GLN A 317 -10.91 -15.79 -3.87
C GLN A 317 -9.63 -15.48 -3.07
N THR A 318 -8.74 -16.46 -2.92
CA THR A 318 -7.43 -16.33 -2.25
C THR A 318 -6.28 -16.54 -3.24
N ARG A 319 -6.54 -16.34 -4.54
CA ARG A 319 -5.65 -16.69 -5.66
C ARG A 319 -4.20 -16.22 -5.46
N GLN A 320 -4.01 -15.03 -4.90
CA GLN A 320 -2.68 -14.45 -4.69
C GLN A 320 -1.77 -15.33 -3.81
N SER A 321 -2.34 -16.16 -2.94
CA SER A 321 -1.58 -17.12 -2.13
C SER A 321 -0.88 -18.22 -2.95
N VAL A 322 -1.17 -18.38 -4.24
CA VAL A 322 -0.38 -19.24 -5.15
C VAL A 322 1.03 -18.68 -5.32
N TYR A 323 1.18 -17.37 -5.52
CA TYR A 323 2.48 -16.72 -5.57
C TYR A 323 3.21 -16.89 -4.23
N GLY A 324 2.49 -16.60 -3.14
CA GLY A 324 2.98 -16.82 -1.78
C GLY A 324 3.49 -18.25 -1.55
N LEU A 325 2.77 -19.27 -2.03
CA LEU A 325 3.16 -20.67 -1.92
C LEU A 325 4.45 -20.98 -2.69
N GLY A 326 4.55 -20.48 -3.94
CA GLY A 326 5.76 -20.62 -4.74
C GLY A 326 6.99 -20.02 -4.04
N ARG A 327 6.86 -18.79 -3.53
CA ARG A 327 7.94 -18.11 -2.80
C ARG A 327 8.27 -18.78 -1.46
N LEU A 328 7.27 -19.24 -0.72
CA LEU A 328 7.44 -19.96 0.54
C LEU A 328 8.30 -21.22 0.35
N LEU A 329 8.07 -21.94 -0.75
CA LEU A 329 8.85 -23.12 -1.14
C LEU A 329 10.27 -22.72 -1.60
N ASN A 330 10.42 -21.74 -2.49
CA ASN A 330 11.74 -21.27 -2.97
C ASN A 330 12.62 -20.71 -1.84
N ARG A 331 12.01 -20.11 -0.81
CA ARG A 331 12.70 -19.69 0.42
C ARG A 331 13.12 -20.85 1.34
N GLY A 332 12.71 -22.08 1.04
CA GLY A 332 13.03 -23.26 1.85
C GLY A 332 12.37 -23.28 3.23
N VAL A 333 11.28 -22.52 3.45
CA VAL A 333 10.65 -22.40 4.78
C VAL A 333 10.20 -23.77 5.30
N LEU A 334 9.64 -24.63 4.44
CA LEU A 334 9.19 -25.97 4.84
C LEU A 334 10.34 -26.98 5.06
N MET A 335 11.59 -26.63 4.75
CA MET A 335 12.73 -27.47 5.11
C MET A 335 13.02 -27.43 6.62
N GLN A 336 12.49 -26.43 7.32
CA GLN A 336 12.62 -26.33 8.77
C GLN A 336 11.58 -27.24 9.44
N GLU A 337 11.96 -28.47 9.77
CA GLU A 337 11.05 -29.53 10.25
C GLU A 337 10.18 -29.10 11.44
N HIS A 338 10.72 -28.27 12.34
CA HIS A 338 10.01 -27.78 13.52
C HIS A 338 8.84 -26.83 13.19
N LEU A 339 8.79 -26.25 11.98
CA LEU A 339 7.70 -25.38 11.54
C LEU A 339 6.49 -26.16 11.01
N LEU A 340 6.68 -27.37 10.51
CA LEU A 340 5.60 -28.18 9.93
C LEU A 340 4.43 -28.42 10.89
N PRO A 341 4.63 -28.87 12.16
CA PRO A 341 3.52 -29.01 13.10
C PRO A 341 2.85 -27.67 13.45
N SER A 342 3.62 -26.57 13.50
CA SER A 342 3.09 -25.24 13.78
C SER A 342 2.13 -24.75 12.68
N ILE A 343 2.45 -25.03 11.41
CA ILE A 343 1.57 -24.75 10.28
C ILE A 343 0.33 -25.67 10.32
N ARG A 344 0.51 -26.98 10.53
CA ARG A 344 -0.60 -27.95 10.59
C ARG A 344 -1.62 -27.61 11.68
N ARG A 345 -1.18 -27.06 12.82
CA ARG A 345 -2.07 -26.61 13.89
C ARG A 345 -3.12 -25.60 13.42
N ILE A 346 -2.81 -24.80 12.39
CA ILE A 346 -3.74 -23.79 11.86
C ILE A 346 -4.93 -24.45 11.15
N PHE A 347 -4.80 -25.69 10.66
CA PHE A 347 -5.83 -26.35 9.85
C PHE A 347 -7.14 -26.53 10.62
N ASP A 348 -7.02 -26.92 11.89
CA ASP A 348 -8.16 -27.25 12.76
C ASP A 348 -8.28 -26.32 13.98
N LEU A 349 -7.54 -25.19 13.97
CA LEU A 349 -7.60 -24.21 15.04
C LEU A 349 -9.04 -23.68 15.20
N VAL A 350 -9.55 -23.67 16.43
CA VAL A 350 -10.85 -23.05 16.71
C VAL A 350 -10.66 -21.54 16.69
N ILE A 351 -11.00 -20.90 15.57
CA ILE A 351 -10.84 -19.45 15.40
C ILE A 351 -11.86 -18.69 16.23
N HIS A 352 -11.36 -17.74 17.03
CA HIS A 352 -12.16 -16.86 17.87
C HIS A 352 -13.17 -16.04 17.03
N PRO A 353 -14.40 -15.81 17.51
CA PRO A 353 -15.45 -15.11 16.76
C PRO A 353 -15.04 -13.72 16.24
N GLU A 354 -14.33 -12.93 17.05
CA GLU A 354 -13.87 -11.59 16.63
C GLU A 354 -12.84 -11.65 15.50
N VAL A 355 -11.91 -12.60 15.56
CA VAL A 355 -10.92 -12.80 14.48
C VAL A 355 -11.63 -13.28 13.21
N LYS A 356 -12.56 -14.24 13.36
CA LYS A 356 -13.37 -14.74 12.24
C LYS A 356 -14.13 -13.58 11.56
N LYS A 357 -14.73 -12.68 12.33
CA LYS A 357 -15.45 -11.51 11.82
C LYS A 357 -14.54 -10.57 11.02
N GLY A 358 -13.30 -10.39 11.44
CA GLY A 358 -12.32 -9.57 10.72
C GLY A 358 -11.84 -10.20 9.41
N ILE A 359 -11.52 -11.50 9.40
CA ILE A 359 -10.91 -12.13 8.22
C ILE A 359 -11.94 -12.65 7.20
N MET A 360 -13.18 -12.95 7.61
CA MET A 360 -14.21 -13.51 6.72
C MET A 360 -14.98 -12.41 6.00
N LYS A 361 -14.61 -12.18 4.73
CA LYS A 361 -15.37 -11.32 3.81
C LYS A 361 -16.55 -12.10 3.18
N PRO A 362 -17.66 -11.43 2.78
CA PRO A 362 -18.84 -12.10 2.20
C PRO A 362 -18.55 -12.98 0.98
N GLN A 363 -17.56 -12.63 0.16
CA GLN A 363 -17.13 -13.44 -0.98
C GLN A 363 -16.49 -14.78 -0.58
N PHE A 364 -15.83 -14.84 0.59
CA PHE A 364 -15.22 -16.08 1.09
C PHE A 364 -16.31 -17.03 1.59
N GLU A 365 -17.29 -16.51 2.32
CA GLU A 365 -18.44 -17.29 2.80
C GLU A 365 -19.25 -17.88 1.64
N LYS A 366 -19.57 -17.05 0.63
CA LYS A 366 -20.28 -17.50 -0.59
C LYS A 366 -19.53 -18.59 -1.35
N ALA A 367 -18.20 -18.54 -1.35
CA ALA A 367 -17.35 -19.53 -1.99
C ALA A 367 -17.15 -20.80 -1.15
N GLY A 368 -17.62 -20.82 0.11
CA GLY A 368 -17.52 -21.96 1.02
C GLY A 368 -16.16 -22.11 1.68
N LEU A 369 -15.35 -21.03 1.74
CA LEU A 369 -14.08 -21.05 2.46
C LEU A 369 -14.34 -21.08 3.98
N THR A 370 -13.48 -21.78 4.71
CA THR A 370 -13.43 -21.71 6.16
C THR A 370 -12.54 -20.56 6.61
N ALA A 371 -12.73 -20.08 7.84
CA ALA A 371 -11.86 -19.09 8.45
C ALA A 371 -10.40 -19.57 8.51
N ASN A 372 -10.19 -20.87 8.75
CA ASN A 372 -8.86 -21.51 8.73
C ASN A 372 -8.24 -21.45 7.34
N GLY A 373 -9.02 -21.68 6.28
CA GLY A 373 -8.55 -21.56 4.90
C GLY A 373 -8.11 -20.15 4.54
N VAL A 374 -8.88 -19.14 4.96
CA VAL A 374 -8.52 -17.73 4.75
C VAL A 374 -7.26 -17.36 5.55
N LEU A 375 -7.21 -17.69 6.84
CA LEU A 375 -6.03 -17.42 7.67
C LEU A 375 -4.77 -18.11 7.13
N LEU A 376 -4.89 -19.37 6.72
CA LEU A 376 -3.80 -20.14 6.15
C LEU A 376 -3.32 -19.57 4.81
N ALA A 377 -4.20 -19.04 3.97
CA ALA A 377 -3.81 -18.32 2.75
C ALA A 377 -2.97 -17.06 3.08
N GLY A 378 -3.33 -16.33 4.13
CA GLY A 378 -2.52 -15.23 4.65
C GLY A 378 -1.17 -15.69 5.18
N VAL A 379 -1.13 -16.77 5.98
CA VAL A 379 0.13 -17.35 6.49
C VAL A 379 1.07 -17.73 5.35
N ILE A 380 0.55 -18.41 4.33
CA ILE A 380 1.33 -18.75 3.12
C ILE A 380 1.89 -17.49 2.46
N SER A 381 1.06 -16.44 2.34
CA SER A 381 1.45 -15.19 1.68
C SER A 381 2.50 -14.41 2.46
N VAL A 382 2.34 -14.26 3.79
CA VAL A 382 3.31 -13.58 4.67
C VAL A 382 4.63 -14.33 4.73
N LEU A 383 4.59 -15.66 4.85
CA LEU A 383 5.81 -16.47 4.85
C LEU A 383 6.46 -16.57 3.45
N GLY A 384 5.70 -16.38 2.37
CA GLY A 384 6.26 -16.33 1.02
C GLY A 384 6.83 -14.96 0.65
N GLN A 385 6.16 -13.89 1.09
CA GLN A 385 6.41 -12.50 0.71
C GLN A 385 6.61 -11.63 1.97
N PRO A 386 7.71 -11.81 2.72
CA PRO A 386 7.94 -11.09 3.97
C PRO A 386 7.90 -9.56 3.82
N LEU A 387 8.37 -9.04 2.68
CA LEU A 387 8.41 -7.61 2.36
C LEU A 387 7.14 -7.12 1.65
N GLY A 388 6.19 -8.01 1.36
CA GLY A 388 4.89 -7.67 0.77
C GLY A 388 3.80 -7.40 1.82
N VAL A 389 4.15 -7.48 3.11
CA VAL A 389 3.29 -7.07 4.23
C VAL A 389 3.11 -5.56 4.17
N GLY A 390 1.91 -5.08 4.45
CA GLY A 390 1.58 -3.66 4.39
C GLY A 390 0.86 -3.19 5.64
N GLN A 391 1.07 -1.93 6.03
CA GLN A 391 0.31 -1.30 7.10
C GLN A 391 -1.03 -0.71 6.61
N GLY A 392 -1.20 -0.56 5.29
CA GLY A 392 -2.33 0.16 4.70
C GLY A 392 -2.42 1.60 5.21
N LEU A 393 -3.62 2.08 5.49
CA LEU A 393 -3.85 3.42 6.06
C LEU A 393 -3.67 3.49 7.59
N ASN A 394 -3.21 2.41 8.22
CA ASN A 394 -3.04 2.36 9.68
C ASN A 394 -1.67 2.92 10.10
N PRO A 395 -1.57 3.68 11.21
CA PRO A 395 -0.29 4.14 11.77
C PRO A 395 0.44 3.01 12.54
N THR A 396 0.51 1.81 11.98
CA THR A 396 0.98 0.58 12.66
C THR A 396 2.25 0.01 12.02
N CYS A 397 3.12 0.90 11.52
CA CYS A 397 4.38 0.56 10.86
C CYS A 397 5.25 -0.42 11.66
N GLN A 398 5.26 -0.30 13.00
CA GLN A 398 6.03 -1.17 13.89
C GLN A 398 5.51 -2.61 13.86
N SER A 399 4.19 -2.81 13.87
CA SER A 399 3.55 -4.13 13.78
C SER A 399 3.82 -4.78 12.42
N ALA A 400 3.68 -4.03 11.32
CA ALA A 400 3.97 -4.53 9.98
C ALA A 400 5.45 -4.94 9.82
N ARG A 401 6.36 -4.14 10.37
CA ARG A 401 7.81 -4.45 10.38
C ARG A 401 8.14 -5.66 11.26
N ALA A 402 7.42 -5.86 12.37
CA ALA A 402 7.62 -7.03 13.22
C ALA A 402 7.17 -8.31 12.51
N ILE A 403 5.99 -8.30 11.89
CA ILE A 403 5.49 -9.43 11.08
C ILE A 403 6.49 -9.75 9.96
N SER A 404 6.97 -8.72 9.25
CA SER A 404 7.99 -8.88 8.20
C SER A 404 9.28 -9.50 8.75
N LEU A 405 9.86 -8.94 9.83
CA LEU A 405 11.09 -9.46 10.44
C LEU A 405 10.93 -10.92 10.89
N TRP A 406 9.84 -11.24 11.58
CA TRP A 406 9.62 -12.60 12.07
C TRP A 406 9.35 -13.59 10.95
N SER A 407 8.71 -13.18 9.84
CA SER A 407 8.56 -14.05 8.67
C SER A 407 9.90 -14.38 7.96
N GLN A 408 10.95 -13.61 8.25
CA GLN A 408 12.31 -13.83 7.75
C GLN A 408 13.17 -14.63 8.72
N HIS A 409 13.21 -14.22 9.99
CA HIS A 409 14.17 -14.74 10.96
C HIS A 409 13.55 -15.36 12.22
N GLY A 410 12.25 -15.12 12.46
CA GLY A 410 11.51 -15.53 13.65
C GLY A 410 10.29 -16.40 13.34
N THR A 411 10.35 -17.26 12.31
CA THR A 411 9.13 -17.87 11.73
C THR A 411 8.33 -18.69 12.73
N GLY A 412 9.00 -19.42 13.62
CA GLY A 412 8.35 -20.16 14.69
C GLY A 412 7.61 -19.25 15.67
N GLN A 413 8.19 -18.09 16.03
CA GLN A 413 7.57 -17.09 16.88
C GLN A 413 6.34 -16.47 16.21
N LEU A 414 6.44 -16.12 14.92
CA LEU A 414 5.30 -15.60 14.16
C LEU A 414 4.14 -16.59 14.13
N LEU A 415 4.40 -17.87 13.83
CA LEU A 415 3.37 -18.91 13.80
C LEU A 415 2.72 -19.14 15.18
N GLU A 416 3.47 -18.95 16.26
CA GLU A 416 2.92 -19.00 17.61
C GLU A 416 2.00 -17.82 17.89
N TYR A 417 2.43 -16.59 17.58
CA TYR A 417 1.59 -15.41 17.73
C TYR A 417 0.32 -15.47 16.88
N ILE A 418 0.41 -15.97 15.63
CA ILE A 418 -0.77 -16.16 14.78
C ILE A 418 -1.75 -17.13 15.44
N ALA A 419 -1.29 -18.27 15.95
CA ALA A 419 -2.17 -19.25 16.55
C ALA A 419 -2.83 -18.73 17.84
N ARG A 420 -2.08 -17.99 18.67
CA ARG A 420 -2.61 -17.40 19.91
C ARG A 420 -3.61 -16.29 19.62
N ALA A 421 -3.27 -15.34 18.76
CA ALA A 421 -4.21 -14.29 18.36
C ALA A 421 -5.47 -14.89 17.73
N ALA A 422 -5.34 -15.87 16.84
CA ALA A 422 -6.47 -16.48 16.16
C ALA A 422 -7.38 -17.31 17.09
N ARG A 423 -6.82 -18.03 18.07
CA ARG A 423 -7.57 -18.90 18.99
C ARG A 423 -8.08 -18.15 20.22
N ASP A 424 -7.20 -17.40 20.85
CA ASP A 424 -7.40 -16.81 22.19
C ASP A 424 -7.81 -15.34 22.11
N HIS A 425 -7.65 -14.70 20.95
CA HIS A 425 -7.78 -13.25 20.80
C HIS A 425 -6.94 -12.48 21.83
N ASP A 426 -5.71 -12.98 22.05
CA ASP A 426 -4.73 -12.43 22.98
C ASP A 426 -3.31 -12.81 22.55
N ILE A 427 -2.38 -11.88 22.76
CA ILE A 427 -0.93 -12.07 22.67
C ILE A 427 -0.35 -11.55 23.99
N ASP A 428 0.65 -12.25 24.52
CA ASP A 428 1.51 -11.72 25.56
C ASP A 428 2.95 -11.52 25.03
N MET A 429 3.62 -10.54 25.59
CA MET A 429 5.05 -10.31 25.37
C MET A 429 5.68 -9.89 26.70
N THR A 430 6.95 -10.23 26.90
CA THR A 430 7.70 -9.77 28.07
C THR A 430 8.37 -8.44 27.74
N PHE A 431 8.30 -7.48 28.65
CA PHE A 431 9.08 -6.25 28.59
C PHE A 431 9.79 -6.07 29.94
N GLU A 432 11.12 -6.15 29.93
CA GLU A 432 11.97 -5.97 31.13
C GLU A 432 11.60 -6.92 32.29
N GLY A 433 11.18 -8.14 31.96
CA GLY A 433 10.81 -9.18 32.94
C GLY A 433 9.34 -9.14 33.38
N GLU A 434 8.54 -8.18 32.90
CA GLU A 434 7.10 -8.13 33.15
C GLU A 434 6.29 -8.57 31.93
N GLU A 435 5.24 -9.35 32.16
CA GLU A 435 4.31 -9.80 31.12
C GLU A 435 3.32 -8.68 30.77
N ILE A 436 3.17 -8.40 29.47
CA ILE A 436 2.17 -7.50 28.90
C ILE A 436 1.19 -8.34 28.08
N ARG A 437 -0.10 -8.33 28.44
CA ARG A 437 -1.15 -9.05 27.71
C ARG A 437 -2.05 -8.10 26.95
N SER A 438 -2.16 -8.29 25.64
CA SER A 438 -2.94 -7.41 24.76
C SER A 438 -4.42 -7.30 25.11
N SER A 439 -5.02 -8.37 25.64
CA SER A 439 -6.44 -8.44 26.04
C SER A 439 -6.76 -7.57 27.26
N LEU A 440 -5.76 -7.21 28.06
CA LEU A 440 -5.89 -6.36 29.24
C LEU A 440 -5.62 -4.88 28.92
N LEU A 441 -5.25 -4.57 27.68
CA LEU A 441 -4.88 -3.22 27.25
C LEU A 441 -6.01 -2.53 26.48
N GLU A 442 -6.20 -1.25 26.81
CA GLU A 442 -7.08 -0.33 26.09
C GLU A 442 -6.27 0.61 25.18
N GLY A 443 -6.88 1.01 24.06
CA GLY A 443 -6.26 1.89 23.06
C GLY A 443 -5.31 1.17 22.11
N GLY A 444 -4.26 1.88 21.68
CA GLY A 444 -3.31 1.50 20.63
C GLY A 444 -2.53 2.75 20.19
N VAL A 445 -1.59 2.61 19.25
CA VAL A 445 -1.09 3.77 18.49
C VAL A 445 -2.18 4.23 17.51
N ALA A 446 -2.93 3.29 16.95
CA ALA A 446 -4.11 3.57 16.14
C ALA A 446 -5.36 3.73 17.02
N GLU A 447 -6.18 4.76 16.76
CA GLU A 447 -7.49 4.92 17.41
C GLU A 447 -8.49 3.87 16.89
N GLU A 448 -8.49 3.63 15.59
CA GLU A 448 -9.24 2.57 14.90
C GLU A 448 -8.33 1.88 13.89
N ILE A 449 -8.52 0.57 13.68
CA ILE A 449 -7.74 -0.22 12.73
C ILE A 449 -8.61 -0.52 11.51
N HIS A 450 -8.23 0.05 10.37
CA HIS A 450 -8.79 -0.25 9.06
C HIS A 450 -8.49 -1.70 8.68
N GLN A 451 -9.51 -2.42 8.22
CA GLN A 451 -9.44 -3.84 7.86
C GLN A 451 -8.91 -4.11 6.45
N GLU A 452 -8.40 -3.10 5.74
CA GLU A 452 -7.71 -3.25 4.46
C GLU A 452 -6.27 -3.76 4.68
N LEU A 453 -6.18 -4.94 5.28
CA LEU A 453 -4.95 -5.64 5.63
C LEU A 453 -5.06 -7.11 5.21
N ASP A 454 -3.92 -7.80 5.09
CA ASP A 454 -3.92 -9.25 4.91
C ASP A 454 -4.46 -9.96 6.17
N SER A 455 -4.92 -11.22 6.04
CA SER A 455 -5.60 -11.90 7.14
C SER A 455 -4.71 -12.18 8.36
N VAL A 456 -3.38 -12.26 8.20
CA VAL A 456 -2.46 -12.38 9.34
C VAL A 456 -2.36 -11.04 10.05
N SER A 457 -2.20 -9.95 9.30
CA SER A 457 -2.18 -8.59 9.86
C SER A 457 -3.50 -8.23 10.55
N ILE A 458 -4.66 -8.58 9.99
CA ILE A 458 -5.98 -8.43 10.65
C ILE A 458 -6.01 -9.15 12.00
N ALA A 459 -5.41 -10.33 12.09
CA ALA A 459 -5.38 -11.11 13.33
C ALA A 459 -4.37 -10.55 14.36
N LEU A 460 -3.22 -10.03 13.91
CA LEU A 460 -2.11 -9.66 14.80
C LEU A 460 -2.05 -8.17 15.17
N VAL A 461 -2.25 -7.28 14.21
CA VAL A 461 -2.04 -5.83 14.38
C VAL A 461 -2.82 -5.25 15.57
N PRO A 462 -4.10 -5.61 15.82
CA PRO A 462 -4.83 -5.12 16.99
C PRO A 462 -4.20 -5.45 18.34
N HIS A 463 -3.42 -6.52 18.43
CA HIS A 463 -2.73 -6.94 19.65
C HIS A 463 -1.33 -6.35 19.73
N LEU A 464 -0.57 -6.41 18.63
CA LEU A 464 0.79 -5.89 18.55
C LEU A 464 0.85 -4.38 18.77
N ASP A 465 -0.10 -3.64 18.21
CA ASP A 465 -0.19 -2.18 18.35
C ASP A 465 -0.40 -1.76 19.82
N LYS A 466 -1.27 -2.49 20.53
CA LYS A 466 -1.50 -2.28 21.98
C LYS A 466 -0.26 -2.54 22.80
N ILE A 467 0.40 -3.68 22.57
CA ILE A 467 1.60 -4.07 23.30
C ILE A 467 2.72 -3.05 23.06
N TYR A 468 2.95 -2.66 21.81
CA TYR A 468 3.97 -1.67 21.46
C TYR A 468 3.71 -0.33 22.16
N ASN A 469 2.46 0.17 22.11
CA ASN A 469 2.07 1.40 22.80
C ASN A 469 2.29 1.31 24.31
N GLU A 470 1.95 0.18 24.93
CA GLU A 470 2.19 -0.05 26.36
C GLU A 470 3.69 -0.07 26.71
N MET A 471 4.52 -0.72 25.90
CA MET A 471 5.98 -0.68 26.05
C MET A 471 6.51 0.77 25.96
N MET A 472 6.03 1.55 24.98
CA MET A 472 6.42 2.96 24.85
C MET A 472 6.01 3.79 26.07
N LYS A 473 4.79 3.61 26.59
CA LYS A 473 4.32 4.31 27.81
C LYS A 473 5.25 4.07 29.01
N ARG A 474 5.75 2.84 29.18
CA ARG A 474 6.69 2.47 30.25
C ARG A 474 8.07 3.13 30.12
N THR A 475 8.40 3.71 28.97
CA THR A 475 9.68 4.42 28.74
C THR A 475 9.61 5.94 28.90
N LEU A 476 8.41 6.54 28.97
CA LEU A 476 8.21 8.00 28.88
C LEU A 476 9.02 8.84 29.88
N LEU A 477 9.30 8.33 31.08
CA LEU A 477 9.98 9.07 32.14
C LEU A 477 11.50 8.89 32.17
N ARG A 478 12.09 8.25 31.16
CA ARG A 478 13.54 7.94 31.13
C ARG A 478 14.40 9.10 30.66
N GLY A 479 13.83 10.11 29.98
CA GLY A 479 14.59 11.19 29.36
C GLY A 479 15.44 10.72 28.16
N GLU A 480 15.17 9.52 27.65
CA GLU A 480 15.77 8.94 26.46
C GLU A 480 14.67 8.59 25.46
N ASP A 481 15.04 8.36 24.20
CA ASP A 481 14.11 7.84 23.20
C ASP A 481 13.65 6.42 23.59
N GLY A 482 12.33 6.21 23.64
CA GLY A 482 11.73 4.92 23.97
C GLY A 482 12.13 3.79 23.01
N HIS A 483 12.38 4.10 21.74
CA HIS A 483 12.75 3.10 20.72
C HIS A 483 14.06 2.36 21.04
N LYS A 484 14.96 2.98 21.83
CA LYS A 484 16.16 2.35 22.37
C LYS A 484 15.84 1.08 23.17
N TRP A 485 14.75 1.14 23.93
CA TRP A 485 14.34 0.10 24.87
C TRP A 485 13.28 -0.82 24.28
N VAL A 486 12.31 -0.25 23.53
CA VAL A 486 11.18 -1.00 22.99
C VAL A 486 11.60 -1.88 21.81
N ASN A 487 12.42 -1.40 20.88
CA ASN A 487 12.71 -2.16 19.66
C ASN A 487 13.38 -3.52 19.95
N PRO A 488 14.42 -3.64 20.81
CA PRO A 488 15.04 -4.94 21.10
C PRO A 488 14.09 -5.94 21.79
N GLU A 489 13.16 -5.46 22.61
CA GLU A 489 12.21 -6.33 23.32
C GLU A 489 10.99 -6.69 22.46
N PHE A 490 10.51 -5.74 21.64
CA PHE A 490 9.37 -5.95 20.75
C PHE A 490 9.75 -6.79 19.55
N TYR A 491 10.83 -6.44 18.83
CA TYR A 491 11.25 -7.21 17.66
C TYR A 491 11.98 -8.50 18.05
N GLY A 492 12.68 -8.50 19.17
CA GLY A 492 13.49 -9.61 19.66
C GLY A 492 15.00 -9.42 19.42
N GLU A 493 15.77 -10.48 19.68
CA GLU A 493 17.25 -10.50 19.70
C GLU A 493 17.93 -10.14 18.35
N TRP A 494 17.16 -9.97 17.27
CA TRP A 494 17.67 -9.52 15.97
C TRP A 494 18.02 -8.03 15.95
N VAL A 495 17.48 -7.25 16.90
CA VAL A 495 17.77 -5.82 17.02
C VAL A 495 18.84 -5.58 18.08
N ASN A 496 19.96 -4.99 17.66
CA ASN A 496 21.05 -4.64 18.55
C ASN A 496 20.61 -3.64 19.63
N ARG A 497 21.26 -3.65 20.80
CA ARG A 497 20.90 -2.76 21.93
C ARG A 497 21.62 -1.40 21.90
N GLY A 498 22.64 -1.22 21.06
CA GLY A 498 23.23 0.10 20.84
C GLY A 498 22.26 0.95 20.03
N PHE A 499 22.06 2.21 20.42
CA PHE A 499 21.07 3.09 19.81
C PHE A 499 21.60 4.52 19.71
N ALA A 500 21.40 5.13 18.55
CA ALA A 500 21.73 6.52 18.29
C ALA A 500 20.49 7.27 17.81
N ASN A 501 20.29 8.50 18.29
CA ASN A 501 19.26 9.42 17.84
C ASN A 501 19.84 10.84 17.74
N VAL A 502 19.54 11.56 16.66
CA VAL A 502 19.97 12.95 16.44
C VAL A 502 19.16 13.97 17.25
N ILE A 503 17.93 13.64 17.60
CA ILE A 503 17.03 14.52 18.37
C ILE A 503 17.25 14.25 19.86
N ASP A 504 17.69 15.28 20.58
CA ASP A 504 17.82 15.23 22.03
C ASP A 504 16.40 15.19 22.66
N PRO A 505 16.03 14.12 23.40
CA PRO A 505 14.66 13.95 23.89
C PRO A 505 14.20 14.99 24.91
N ILE A 506 15.13 15.74 25.52
CA ILE A 506 14.84 16.74 26.55
C ILE A 506 14.62 18.12 25.91
N THR A 507 15.50 18.49 24.99
CA THR A 507 15.50 19.81 24.35
C THR A 507 14.72 19.85 23.05
N GLY A 508 14.51 18.71 22.40
CA GLY A 508 13.91 18.60 21.06
C GLY A 508 14.79 19.14 19.94
N ALA A 509 16.05 19.50 20.22
CA ALA A 509 16.99 20.03 19.26
C ALA A 509 17.82 18.92 18.60
N VAL A 510 18.32 19.19 17.39
CA VAL A 510 19.32 18.35 16.74
C VAL A 510 20.66 18.60 17.40
N LYS A 511 21.31 17.53 17.86
CA LYS A 511 22.58 17.61 18.59
C LYS A 511 23.59 16.60 18.06
N ASN A 512 24.86 17.02 17.93
CA ASN A 512 25.97 16.15 17.52
C ASN A 512 25.70 15.39 16.19
N TYR A 513 25.07 16.05 15.21
CA TYR A 513 24.67 15.41 13.94
C TYR A 513 25.86 14.80 13.18
N GLU A 514 27.01 15.49 13.15
CA GLU A 514 28.24 14.96 12.58
C GLU A 514 28.65 13.61 13.20
N ALA A 515 28.62 13.51 14.54
CA ALA A 515 28.98 12.28 15.23
C ALA A 515 28.01 11.14 14.94
N PHE A 516 26.72 11.45 14.79
CA PHE A 516 25.70 10.49 14.39
C PHE A 516 25.96 9.92 12.99
N VAL A 517 26.26 10.78 12.01
CA VAL A 517 26.59 10.36 10.64
C VAL A 517 27.85 9.51 10.64
N ARG A 518 28.92 9.96 11.30
CA ARG A 518 30.19 9.20 11.38
C ARG A 518 29.99 7.82 12.01
N LEU A 519 29.20 7.74 13.07
CA LEU A 519 28.88 6.46 13.72
C LEU A 519 28.14 5.52 12.75
N PHE A 520 27.17 6.02 12.00
CA PHE A 520 26.45 5.19 11.04
C PHE A 520 27.37 4.68 9.93
N TYR A 521 28.22 5.54 9.35
CA TYR A 521 29.20 5.13 8.35
C TYR A 521 30.15 4.06 8.90
N ALA A 522 30.74 4.28 10.08
CA ALA A 522 31.68 3.36 10.70
C ALA A 522 31.06 2.00 11.09
N THR A 523 29.74 1.91 11.21
CA THR A 523 29.05 0.66 11.59
C THR A 523 28.37 -0.04 10.41
N HIS A 524 27.96 0.69 9.38
CA HIS A 524 27.10 0.17 8.30
C HIS A 524 27.69 0.29 6.90
N HIS A 525 28.56 1.27 6.62
CA HIS A 525 29.08 1.46 5.27
C HIS A 525 30.25 0.49 5.00
N PRO A 526 30.17 -0.39 3.97
CA PRO A 526 31.18 -1.44 3.74
C PRO A 526 32.63 -0.95 3.62
N GLU A 527 32.85 0.27 3.11
CA GLU A 527 34.20 0.85 3.04
C GLU A 527 34.77 1.30 4.40
N TYR A 528 33.92 1.56 5.40
CA TYR A 528 34.32 2.10 6.71
C TYR A 528 34.16 1.10 7.85
N ASN A 529 33.41 0.01 7.64
CA ASN A 529 33.15 -1.02 8.63
C ASN A 529 33.93 -2.33 8.36
N GLU A 530 35.06 -2.26 7.65
CA GLU A 530 35.87 -3.44 7.28
C GLU A 530 35.18 -4.45 6.34
N GLY A 531 34.13 -4.03 5.64
CA GLY A 531 33.39 -4.85 4.68
C GLY A 531 32.37 -5.80 5.34
N TYR A 532 32.00 -5.57 6.60
CA TYR A 532 30.99 -6.38 7.27
C TYR A 532 29.60 -6.15 6.67
N GLU A 533 28.88 -7.25 6.42
CA GLU A 533 27.50 -7.24 5.97
C GLU A 533 26.52 -7.15 7.13
N LEU A 534 25.33 -6.61 6.85
CA LEU A 534 24.24 -6.59 7.83
C LEU A 534 23.68 -8.01 8.01
N ILE A 535 23.65 -8.49 9.26
CA ILE A 535 23.19 -9.85 9.59
C ILE A 535 21.65 -9.96 9.57
N TYR A 536 20.97 -8.95 10.15
CA TYR A 536 19.52 -8.91 10.29
C TYR A 536 19.00 -7.53 9.93
N PRO A 537 17.72 -7.41 9.51
CA PRO A 537 17.13 -6.13 9.18
C PRO A 537 17.28 -5.09 10.29
N ASN A 538 17.85 -3.92 9.96
CA ASN A 538 18.09 -2.88 10.95
C ASN A 538 16.91 -1.90 11.04
N PRO A 539 16.28 -1.74 12.21
CA PRO A 539 15.21 -0.78 12.38
C PRO A 539 15.75 0.66 12.45
N VAL A 540 15.29 1.51 11.54
CA VAL A 540 15.70 2.92 11.49
C VAL A 540 14.51 3.87 11.45
N GLY A 541 14.66 4.99 12.14
CA GLY A 541 13.74 6.12 12.12
C GLY A 541 14.16 7.12 11.05
N ILE A 542 13.20 7.58 10.24
CA ILE A 542 13.40 8.56 9.18
C ILE A 542 12.43 9.73 9.31
N PHE A 543 12.84 10.90 8.81
CA PHE A 543 11.97 12.04 8.59
C PHE A 543 11.22 11.87 7.27
N ILE A 544 9.89 11.97 7.34
CA ILE A 544 9.07 12.06 6.14
C ILE A 544 8.93 13.53 5.75
N THR A 545 9.07 13.79 4.46
CA THR A 545 9.03 15.14 3.91
C THR A 545 8.09 15.20 2.70
N THR A 546 7.62 16.41 2.40
CA THR A 546 6.93 16.69 1.14
C THR A 546 7.89 16.54 -0.04
N VAL A 547 7.36 16.53 -1.26
CA VAL A 547 8.18 16.61 -2.49
C VAL A 547 9.08 17.86 -2.54
N HIS A 548 8.82 18.86 -1.70
CA HIS A 548 9.62 20.08 -1.55
C HIS A 548 10.64 20.00 -0.40
N GLY A 549 10.74 18.88 0.32
CA GLY A 549 11.67 18.70 1.45
C GLY A 549 11.16 19.25 2.78
N GLN A 550 9.90 19.65 2.90
CA GLN A 550 9.36 20.16 4.16
C GLN A 550 8.97 19.00 5.08
N LEU A 551 9.32 19.06 6.36
CA LEU A 551 8.99 18.02 7.34
C LEU A 551 7.46 17.83 7.48
N LEU A 552 7.04 16.56 7.42
CA LEU A 552 5.67 16.13 7.67
C LEU A 552 5.54 15.39 9.00
N GLY A 553 6.55 14.59 9.34
CA GLY A 553 6.54 13.77 10.55
C GLY A 553 7.67 12.75 10.58
N LEU A 554 7.57 11.83 11.53
CA LEU A 554 8.51 10.73 11.73
C LEU A 554 7.90 9.44 11.20
N HIS A 555 8.74 8.57 10.66
CA HIS A 555 8.36 7.22 10.25
C HIS A 555 9.50 6.25 10.50
N ALA A 556 9.26 4.97 10.28
CA ALA A 556 10.28 3.94 10.44
C ALA A 556 10.27 2.95 9.28
N VAL A 557 11.48 2.57 8.85
CA VAL A 557 11.73 1.56 7.82
C VAL A 557 12.72 0.52 8.35
N SER A 558 12.88 -0.59 7.63
CA SER A 558 13.89 -1.61 7.98
C SER A 558 14.92 -1.74 6.87
N ILE A 559 16.18 -1.40 7.13
CA ILE A 559 17.28 -1.68 6.20
C ILE A 559 17.41 -3.20 6.09
N GLN A 560 17.29 -3.75 4.87
CA GLN A 560 17.45 -5.17 4.60
C GLN A 560 18.91 -5.52 4.32
N ARG A 561 19.60 -4.68 3.54
CA ARG A 561 21.00 -4.87 3.16
C ARG A 561 21.62 -3.58 2.63
N ILE A 562 22.94 -3.58 2.55
CA ILE A 562 23.73 -2.49 1.98
C ILE A 562 24.67 -3.13 0.96
N ALA A 563 24.59 -2.67 -0.29
CA ALA A 563 25.37 -3.25 -1.38
C ALA A 563 25.61 -2.21 -2.48
N GLN A 564 26.60 -2.47 -3.33
CA GLN A 564 26.81 -1.68 -4.53
C GLN A 564 25.71 -1.95 -5.56
N ASP A 565 25.33 -0.94 -6.31
CA ASP A 565 24.56 -1.12 -7.54
C ASP A 565 25.45 -1.50 -8.74
N GLU A 566 24.85 -1.62 -9.92
CA GLU A 566 25.58 -1.95 -11.15
C GLU A 566 26.66 -0.92 -11.55
N LYS A 567 26.60 0.30 -11.00
CA LYS A 567 27.58 1.37 -11.23
C LYS A 567 28.72 1.35 -10.21
N GLY A 568 28.57 0.56 -9.14
CA GLY A 568 29.54 0.48 -8.04
C GLY A 568 29.24 1.41 -6.87
N ASP A 569 28.12 2.16 -6.91
CA ASP A 569 27.76 3.08 -5.85
C ASP A 569 27.04 2.34 -4.72
N TYR A 570 27.43 2.57 -3.46
CA TYR A 570 26.77 1.96 -2.31
C TYR A 570 25.36 2.52 -2.10
N ARG A 571 24.39 1.59 -1.99
CA ARG A 571 22.99 1.89 -1.74
C ARG A 571 22.49 1.18 -0.49
N ILE A 572 21.54 1.81 0.18
CA ILE A 572 20.77 1.21 1.27
C ILE A 572 19.50 0.64 0.67
N TYR A 573 19.32 -0.67 0.80
CA TYR A 573 18.11 -1.38 0.39
C TYR A 573 17.26 -1.61 1.63
N PHE A 574 16.01 -1.17 1.59
CA PHE A 574 15.14 -1.15 2.75
C PHE A 574 13.72 -1.53 2.41
N TYR A 575 13.00 -1.99 3.42
CA TYR A 575 11.57 -2.28 3.37
C TYR A 575 10.79 -1.15 4.05
N ASN A 576 9.82 -0.61 3.33
CA ASN A 576 8.89 0.41 3.81
C ASN A 576 7.47 -0.17 3.90
N PRO A 577 6.87 -0.26 5.10
CA PRO A 577 5.57 -0.90 5.29
C PRO A 577 4.37 -0.11 4.75
N ASN A 578 4.57 1.10 4.21
CA ASN A 578 3.48 1.96 3.74
C ASN A 578 2.92 1.58 2.33
N ASN A 579 3.25 0.39 1.78
CA ASN A 579 2.79 -0.07 0.47
C ASN A 579 3.09 0.89 -0.72
N ASP A 580 3.89 1.93 -0.50
CA ASP A 580 4.34 2.90 -1.49
C ASP A 580 5.83 3.23 -1.27
N SER A 581 6.64 2.22 -1.60
CA SER A 581 8.09 2.24 -1.50
C SER A 581 8.79 3.29 -2.37
N GLY A 582 8.10 3.87 -3.36
CA GLY A 582 8.66 4.86 -4.30
C GLY A 582 8.35 6.31 -3.96
N GLN A 583 7.93 6.59 -2.72
CA GLN A 583 7.56 7.93 -2.29
C GLN A 583 8.75 8.91 -2.40
N ASN A 584 8.55 10.06 -3.06
CA ASN A 584 9.56 11.13 -3.13
C ASN A 584 9.83 11.75 -1.74
N TRP A 585 11.10 11.84 -1.34
CA TRP A 585 11.60 12.31 -0.04
C TRP A 585 12.15 13.75 -0.10
N GLY A 586 11.68 14.54 -1.07
CA GLY A 586 12.04 15.94 -1.27
C GLY A 586 13.44 16.14 -1.84
N GLN A 587 13.70 17.35 -2.37
CA GLN A 587 15.01 17.73 -2.95
C GLN A 587 15.51 16.78 -4.07
N GLY A 588 14.59 16.10 -4.78
CA GLY A 588 14.94 15.14 -5.83
C GLY A 588 15.45 13.79 -5.32
N ILE A 589 15.33 13.51 -4.01
CA ILE A 589 15.64 12.20 -3.43
C ILE A 589 14.41 11.31 -3.59
N GLU A 590 14.49 10.35 -4.50
CA GLU A 590 13.39 9.42 -4.82
C GLU A 590 13.88 7.98 -4.68
N PRO A 591 13.31 7.18 -3.75
CA PRO A 591 13.62 5.77 -3.65
C PRO A 591 13.26 5.04 -4.94
N SER A 592 14.18 4.21 -5.42
CA SER A 592 13.91 3.30 -6.53
C SER A 592 13.40 1.96 -6.01
N VAL A 593 12.48 1.34 -6.75
CA VAL A 593 11.96 -0.01 -6.48
C VAL A 593 12.45 -1.05 -7.49
N LEU A 594 13.21 -0.59 -8.50
CA LEU A 594 13.80 -1.38 -9.56
C LEU A 594 14.94 -0.57 -10.21
N GLY A 595 15.89 -1.29 -10.84
CA GLY A 595 16.89 -0.71 -11.74
C GLY A 595 18.23 -0.39 -11.10
N ASN A 596 18.35 -0.52 -9.78
CA ASN A 596 19.62 -0.37 -9.07
C ASN A 596 19.99 -1.61 -8.25
N GLY A 597 19.36 -2.76 -8.53
CA GLY A 597 19.64 -4.04 -7.88
C GLY A 597 18.66 -4.44 -6.79
N GLU A 598 17.50 -3.77 -6.67
CA GLU A 598 16.45 -4.09 -5.71
C GLU A 598 15.88 -5.51 -5.90
N MET A 599 15.64 -6.19 -4.78
CA MET A 599 14.85 -7.43 -4.74
C MET A 599 13.37 -7.13 -4.54
N GLU A 600 12.51 -8.13 -4.74
CA GLU A 600 11.06 -8.00 -4.55
C GLU A 600 10.69 -7.48 -3.16
N GLY A 601 10.01 -6.32 -3.12
CA GLY A 601 9.59 -5.63 -1.90
C GLY A 601 10.64 -4.71 -1.28
N GLU A 602 11.83 -4.59 -1.89
CA GLU A 602 12.83 -3.60 -1.50
C GLU A 602 12.61 -2.26 -2.22
N SER A 603 12.94 -1.19 -1.52
CA SER A 603 13.27 0.12 -2.09
C SER A 603 14.77 0.36 -1.90
N SER A 604 15.37 1.26 -2.66
CA SER A 604 16.74 1.69 -2.40
C SER A 604 16.98 3.18 -2.64
N LEU A 605 17.96 3.70 -1.90
CA LEU A 605 18.51 5.04 -2.08
C LEU A 605 20.04 4.99 -2.03
N PRO A 606 20.74 5.94 -2.68
CA PRO A 606 22.15 6.19 -2.38
C PRO A 606 22.37 6.37 -0.88
N PHE A 607 23.49 5.84 -0.38
CA PHE A 607 23.74 5.74 1.06
C PHE A 607 23.66 7.11 1.76
N ASP A 608 24.33 8.12 1.23
CA ASP A 608 24.34 9.50 1.73
C ASP A 608 22.95 10.14 1.75
N GLN A 609 22.17 9.98 0.67
CA GLN A 609 20.82 10.51 0.57
C GLN A 609 19.89 9.90 1.62
N PHE A 610 19.98 8.59 1.83
CA PHE A 610 19.20 7.92 2.87
C PHE A 610 19.58 8.42 4.27
N VAL A 611 20.89 8.52 4.56
CA VAL A 611 21.38 9.02 5.86
C VAL A 611 20.93 10.45 6.13
N SER A 612 20.83 11.29 5.10
CA SER A 612 20.32 12.67 5.22
C SER A 612 18.87 12.76 5.72
N ARG A 613 18.10 11.67 5.66
CA ARG A 613 16.72 11.56 6.15
C ARG A 613 16.59 10.74 7.42
N MET A 614 17.66 10.14 7.92
CA MET A 614 17.63 9.28 9.09
C MET A 614 17.78 10.10 10.38
N TYR A 615 17.02 9.73 11.41
CA TYR A 615 17.10 10.36 12.75
C TYR A 615 17.49 9.37 13.85
N ALA A 616 17.24 8.08 13.66
CA ALA A 616 17.57 7.06 14.65
C ALA A 616 17.92 5.72 14.02
N PHE A 617 18.84 4.98 14.63
CA PHE A 617 19.18 3.61 14.25
C PHE A 617 19.75 2.81 15.42
N HIS A 618 19.72 1.48 15.28
CA HIS A 618 20.36 0.55 16.21
C HIS A 618 21.69 0.05 15.66
N TYR A 619 22.68 -0.17 16.51
CA TYR A 619 24.02 -0.65 16.13
C TYR A 619 24.61 -1.58 17.18
N ASN A 620 25.57 -2.43 16.79
CA ASN A 620 26.28 -3.28 17.74
C ASN A 620 27.33 -2.43 18.49
N PRO A 621 27.20 -2.23 19.81
CA PRO A 621 28.13 -1.38 20.57
C PRO A 621 29.54 -1.99 20.67
N TYR A 622 29.72 -3.27 20.36
CA TYR A 622 31.00 -3.96 20.40
C TYR A 622 31.72 -4.00 19.04
N GLU A 623 31.04 -3.61 17.97
CA GLU A 623 31.55 -3.59 16.59
C GLU A 623 31.47 -2.15 16.03
N GLN A 624 31.88 -1.19 16.85
CA GLN A 624 32.01 0.20 16.40
C GLN A 624 33.30 0.33 15.60
N GLY A 625 33.19 0.55 14.30
CA GLY A 625 34.34 0.90 13.46
C GLY A 625 34.97 2.25 13.88
N GLU A 626 36.05 2.62 13.20
CA GLU A 626 36.81 3.82 13.53
C GLU A 626 36.16 5.09 12.95
N THR A 627 35.37 5.80 13.76
CA THR A 627 34.61 7.01 13.34
C THR A 627 35.46 8.16 12.82
N TYR A 628 36.74 8.23 13.21
CA TYR A 628 37.69 9.25 12.73
C TYR A 628 38.24 8.97 11.33
N VAL A 629 38.03 7.77 10.78
CA VAL A 629 38.44 7.41 9.41
C VAL A 629 37.44 7.95 8.37
N VAL A 630 36.21 8.25 8.78
CA VAL A 630 35.20 8.89 7.93
C VAL A 630 35.69 10.29 7.54
N GLU A 631 35.69 10.62 6.25
CA GLU A 631 36.19 11.91 5.77
C GLU A 631 35.26 13.06 6.20
N ASP A 632 35.82 14.23 6.52
CA ASP A 632 35.06 15.41 7.00
C ASP A 632 34.03 15.92 5.98
N SER A 633 34.27 15.71 4.68
CA SER A 633 33.39 16.11 3.59
C SER A 633 32.02 15.43 3.63
N ILE A 634 31.98 14.16 4.08
CA ILE A 634 30.78 13.33 4.11
C ILE A 634 29.71 13.88 5.08
N PRO A 635 30.00 14.04 6.40
CA PRO A 635 29.01 14.57 7.32
C PRO A 635 28.64 16.02 7.01
N GLN A 636 29.56 16.82 6.45
CA GLN A 636 29.27 18.20 6.04
C GLN A 636 28.20 18.27 4.94
N GLU A 637 28.31 17.43 3.91
CA GLU A 637 27.34 17.41 2.81
C GLU A 637 25.98 16.84 3.25
N ILE A 638 25.98 15.77 4.04
CA ILE A 638 24.75 15.17 4.56
C ILE A 638 24.02 16.16 5.49
N GLU A 639 24.76 16.89 6.34
CA GLU A 639 24.19 17.93 7.20
C GLU A 639 23.60 19.08 6.37
N ARG A 640 24.28 19.51 5.29
CA ARG A 640 23.77 20.53 4.37
C ARG A 640 22.42 20.12 3.77
N ILE A 641 22.33 18.90 3.23
CA ILE A 641 21.09 18.35 2.65
C ILE A 641 19.98 18.30 3.70
N ALA A 642 20.28 17.83 4.92
CA ALA A 642 19.33 17.77 6.01
C ALA A 642 18.81 19.15 6.45
N ARG A 643 19.71 20.15 6.59
CA ARG A 643 19.36 21.52 6.99
C ARG A 643 18.49 22.25 5.98
N GLU A 644 18.69 22.00 4.68
CA GLU A 644 17.89 22.57 3.58
C GLU A 644 16.53 21.86 3.37
N SER A 645 16.14 20.98 4.30
CA SER A 645 14.97 20.10 4.23
C SER A 645 14.24 20.10 5.58
N TRP A 646 14.02 18.93 6.17
CA TRP A 646 13.42 18.75 7.50
C TRP A 646 14.14 19.54 8.60
N GLY A 647 15.43 19.83 8.44
CA GLY A 647 16.23 20.56 9.40
C GLY A 647 15.78 22.00 9.65
N GLU A 648 15.05 22.63 8.72
CA GLU A 648 14.54 24.00 8.88
C GLU A 648 13.59 24.16 10.08
N THR A 649 12.90 23.09 10.47
CA THR A 649 11.92 23.11 11.58
C THR A 649 12.56 22.87 12.95
N TYR A 650 13.86 22.57 13.00
CA TYR A 650 14.57 22.23 14.24
C TYR A 650 15.62 23.27 14.60
N THR A 651 15.87 23.40 15.91
CA THR A 651 17.06 24.09 16.41
C THR A 651 18.23 23.13 16.37
N TRP A 652 19.40 23.58 15.92
CA TRP A 652 20.63 22.80 15.84
C TRP A 652 21.64 23.29 16.88
N MET A 653 22.20 22.38 17.67
CA MET A 653 23.13 22.68 18.77
C MET A 653 24.46 21.93 18.68
#